data_AF-A0A9P6H359-F1
#
_entry.id   AF-A0A9P6H359-F1
#
_cell.length_a   1.000
_cell.length_b   1.000
_cell.length_c   1.000
_cell.angle_alpha   90.00
_cell.angle_beta   90.00
_cell.angle_gamma   90.00
#
_symmetry.space_group_name_H-M   'P 1'
#
loop_
_entity.id
_entity.type
_entity.pdbx_description
1 polymer ?
#
loop_
_entity_poly.entity_id
_entity_poly.type
_entity_poly.pdbx_seq_one_letter_code
_entity_poly.pdbx_strand_id
1 'polypeptide(L)'
;MPNDTERTYTILTKGYASGRDSHLQIPDPGDGSPHPRTFAAILLVTTSPLPYLSESLSGLSTIPYLSEVYILCPEDIASGVRNSLRQTLSHIQNPGGIEFFITIWRHEWSEAESALRVASTMLSNDVLILSQDTLATMDPIFQRIMLSGPSSLPVPLGLRGSEISCETKYQGFLAARFVSPPLLLPSRLGATNQSYFELTSWQELGAHFTQVEGVGGVVPPEALESANNCHDLDALETVAGDVECLSSESSKPNDLLVVLVAEGRDLPALLQLACKFKSRGTEVDIIAYGSLSDYINSPGEGCGVALTHIQDLQDLTLRQLFDHSKGIFLTLLEYRIPLEFLPRSNAWGVVIQIPRSDLSHCDWMTSLGIRELRNWHVPRVDITVITNDRPSSLRRLLRSLSNARYFGDKPNVRINIEQDADYETLDLVDHWNWEHGSVSIARRVIHAGLLPAVVESWYPHSNHSYGLILEDDVEVSPLFYGWVKMNLLRYRYGGSQNFSAQMFGISLYQPKVIETRQEGRAFFNPRTTFAANDVAEYTTPYLSQIPCSWGAVYFPEHWREFHSYLNVRFSEAVFDIDVVVVPDARSNRWSKSWKKYFIELAYLRGYVMVYPNYDNFVSFSTNHLEAGSHVKDISRESYAQKREMFRVPLMGLDGATRLLDLPRGALPAFGDLPVLDLFGQPASLESLIRLGKKRQSELVPTCELSSENHIRPDFRDILCASRMK
;
A
#
# COMPACT_ATOMS: atom_id res chain seq x y z
N MET A 1 -3.50 36.37 19.93
CA MET A 1 -4.94 36.22 19.63
C MET A 1 -5.05 35.57 18.25
N PRO A 2 -5.93 34.57 18.08
CA PRO A 2 -5.46 33.20 17.92
C PRO A 2 -5.42 32.75 16.45
N ASN A 3 -4.36 32.01 16.10
CA ASN A 3 -4.37 31.07 14.98
C ASN A 3 -4.93 29.76 15.53
N ASP A 4 -6.25 29.59 15.44
CA ASP A 4 -6.94 28.33 15.71
C ASP A 4 -6.67 27.37 14.54
N THR A 5 -5.82 26.38 14.81
CA THR A 5 -5.57 25.22 13.97
C THR A 5 -6.85 24.42 13.76
N GLU A 6 -7.00 23.88 12.55
CA GLU A 6 -8.11 23.04 12.08
C GLU A 6 -8.56 22.01 13.12
N ARG A 7 -9.75 22.21 13.69
CA ARG A 7 -10.45 21.19 14.47
C ARG A 7 -11.50 20.53 13.59
N THR A 8 -11.15 19.38 13.01
CA THR A 8 -12.15 18.46 12.47
C THR A 8 -12.85 17.80 13.66
N TYR A 9 -14.12 18.15 13.89
CA TYR A 9 -14.93 17.49 14.93
C TYR A 9 -15.44 16.14 14.41
N THR A 10 -14.71 15.06 14.71
CA THR A 10 -15.16 13.69 14.45
C THR A 10 -16.26 13.30 15.44
N ILE A 11 -17.51 13.25 14.98
CA ILE A 11 -18.62 12.65 15.75
C ILE A 11 -18.91 11.28 15.14
N LEU A 12 -18.39 10.22 15.78
CA LEU A 12 -18.73 8.83 15.46
C LEU A 12 -20.14 8.52 15.98
N THR A 13 -21.13 8.46 15.11
CA THR A 13 -22.42 7.82 15.45
C THR A 13 -22.39 6.35 15.05
N LYS A 14 -22.00 5.47 15.98
CA LYS A 14 -22.21 4.02 15.82
C LYS A 14 -23.71 3.71 15.93
N GLY A 15 -24.36 3.45 14.80
CA GLY A 15 -25.70 2.86 14.78
C GLY A 15 -25.60 1.35 15.03
N TYR A 16 -25.97 0.89 16.22
CA TYR A 16 -26.21 -0.54 16.46
C TYR A 16 -27.55 -0.94 15.81
N ALA A 17 -27.53 -1.93 14.92
CA ALA A 17 -28.74 -2.64 14.50
C ALA A 17 -28.61 -4.13 14.86
N SER A 18 -29.55 -4.59 15.68
CA SER A 18 -29.76 -5.98 16.10
C SER A 18 -30.05 -6.90 14.91
N GLY A 19 -29.51 -8.11 14.97
CA GLY A 19 -29.49 -9.06 13.85
C GLY A 19 -30.84 -9.58 13.35
N ARG A 20 -30.78 -10.08 12.12
CA ARG A 20 -31.42 -11.31 11.64
C ARG A 20 -30.78 -11.72 10.32
N ASP A 21 -30.61 -13.03 10.17
CA ASP A 21 -30.05 -13.72 9.01
C ASP A 21 -30.68 -13.29 7.68
N SER A 22 -29.83 -12.98 6.70
CA SER A 22 -30.15 -13.19 5.29
C SER A 22 -28.88 -13.53 4.52
N HIS A 23 -28.79 -14.81 4.13
CA HIS A 23 -27.79 -15.36 3.23
C HIS A 23 -27.72 -14.57 1.91
N LEU A 24 -26.57 -13.96 1.62
CA LEU A 24 -26.16 -13.59 0.27
C LEU A 24 -24.77 -14.19 0.04
N GLN A 25 -24.76 -15.31 -0.69
CA GLN A 25 -23.54 -15.93 -1.20
C GLN A 25 -22.88 -14.95 -2.18
N ILE A 26 -21.64 -14.55 -1.89
CA ILE A 26 -20.77 -13.89 -2.85
C ILE A 26 -20.18 -14.99 -3.75
N PRO A 27 -20.36 -14.95 -5.08
CA PRO A 27 -19.77 -15.94 -5.97
C PRO A 27 -18.23 -15.82 -5.96
N ASP A 28 -17.56 -16.96 -5.92
CA ASP A 28 -16.11 -17.10 -6.06
C ASP A 28 -15.70 -16.81 -7.53
N PRO A 29 -14.88 -15.78 -7.84
CA PRO A 29 -14.46 -15.52 -9.21
C PRO A 29 -13.14 -16.25 -9.49
N GLY A 30 -13.26 -17.51 -9.90
CA GLY A 30 -12.17 -18.34 -10.44
C GLY A 30 -11.78 -18.02 -11.89
N ASP A 31 -12.09 -16.83 -12.39
CA ASP A 31 -11.73 -16.37 -13.74
C ASP A 31 -11.18 -14.95 -13.63
N GLY A 32 -10.15 -14.63 -14.40
CA GLY A 32 -9.25 -13.46 -14.31
C GLY A 32 -9.90 -12.09 -14.55
N SER A 33 -11.05 -11.85 -13.95
CA SER A 33 -11.76 -10.58 -13.90
C SER A 33 -11.19 -9.69 -12.77
N PRO A 34 -11.02 -8.38 -13.00
CA PRO A 34 -10.46 -7.47 -12.00
C PRO A 34 -11.38 -7.36 -10.77
N HIS A 35 -10.79 -7.45 -9.57
CA HIS A 35 -11.48 -7.24 -8.30
C HIS A 35 -12.19 -5.87 -8.25
N PRO A 36 -13.39 -5.77 -7.64
CA PRO A 36 -14.17 -4.54 -7.64
C PRO A 36 -13.56 -3.43 -6.76
N ARG A 37 -13.65 -2.20 -7.26
CA ARG A 37 -13.04 -0.96 -6.72
C ARG A 37 -13.82 -0.40 -5.54
N THR A 38 -13.14 0.07 -4.50
CA THR A 38 -13.77 0.83 -3.39
C THR A 38 -13.78 2.33 -3.68
N PHE A 39 -14.90 3.01 -3.41
CA PHE A 39 -15.09 4.45 -3.65
C PHE A 39 -15.34 5.22 -2.34
N ALA A 40 -14.90 6.49 -2.30
CA ALA A 40 -15.38 7.47 -1.34
C ALA A 40 -16.17 8.56 -2.06
N ALA A 41 -17.19 9.11 -1.40
CA ALA A 41 -18.00 10.20 -1.94
C ALA A 41 -18.02 11.43 -1.03
N ILE A 42 -18.07 12.61 -1.64
CA ILE A 42 -18.38 13.88 -0.99
C ILE A 42 -19.78 14.29 -1.45
N LEU A 43 -20.71 14.49 -0.53
CA LEU A 43 -22.04 15.01 -0.80
C LEU A 43 -22.11 16.48 -0.38
N LEU A 44 -22.22 17.38 -1.35
CA LEU A 44 -22.36 18.82 -1.16
C LEU A 44 -23.82 19.19 -0.89
N VAL A 45 -24.07 19.84 0.25
CA VAL A 45 -25.40 20.24 0.71
C VAL A 45 -25.38 21.76 0.96
N THR A 46 -25.90 22.56 0.02
CA THR A 46 -25.80 24.04 0.07
C THR A 46 -27.10 24.75 0.44
N THR A 47 -28.25 24.47 -0.22
CA THR A 47 -29.43 25.36 -0.09
C THR A 47 -30.82 24.73 -0.32
N SER A 48 -30.95 23.42 -0.56
CA SER A 48 -32.24 22.79 -0.92
C SER A 48 -32.95 22.11 0.27
N PRO A 49 -34.30 21.95 0.27
CA PRO A 49 -35.03 21.43 1.42
C PRO A 49 -34.49 20.08 1.90
N LEU A 50 -34.20 19.99 3.21
CA LEU A 50 -33.82 18.76 3.92
C LEU A 50 -34.58 17.47 3.53
N PRO A 51 -35.87 17.49 3.11
CA PRO A 51 -36.53 16.30 2.58
C PRO A 51 -35.85 15.61 1.38
N TYR A 52 -35.10 16.33 0.53
CA TYR A 52 -34.37 15.71 -0.59
C TYR A 52 -33.09 15.00 -0.14
N LEU A 53 -32.55 15.36 1.04
CA LEU A 53 -31.36 14.71 1.59
C LEU A 53 -31.62 13.24 1.94
N SER A 54 -32.79 12.89 2.45
CA SER A 54 -33.14 11.49 2.75
C SER A 54 -33.21 10.62 1.49
N GLU A 55 -33.66 11.18 0.37
CA GLU A 55 -33.71 10.48 -0.92
C GLU A 55 -32.30 10.28 -1.49
N SER A 56 -31.46 11.32 -1.47
CA SER A 56 -30.06 11.23 -1.91
C SER A 56 -29.23 10.28 -1.05
N LEU A 57 -29.44 10.26 0.28
CA LEU A 57 -28.79 9.30 1.18
C LEU A 57 -29.26 7.86 0.93
N SER A 58 -30.53 7.66 0.56
CA SER A 58 -31.04 6.33 0.18
C SER A 58 -30.42 5.85 -1.13
N GLY A 59 -30.26 6.73 -2.13
CA GLY A 59 -29.58 6.42 -3.39
C GLY A 59 -28.09 6.09 -3.25
N LEU A 60 -27.41 6.65 -2.25
CA LEU A 60 -26.01 6.28 -1.98
C LEU A 60 -25.85 4.82 -1.55
N SER A 61 -26.85 4.25 -0.86
CA SER A 61 -26.82 2.84 -0.45
C SER A 61 -26.92 1.85 -1.62
N THR A 62 -27.36 2.31 -2.80
CA THR A 62 -27.44 1.48 -4.00
C THR A 62 -26.14 1.48 -4.82
N ILE A 63 -25.15 2.30 -4.44
CA ILE A 63 -23.85 2.35 -5.11
C ILE A 63 -22.99 1.17 -4.62
N PRO A 64 -22.66 0.20 -5.48
CA PRO A 64 -21.82 -0.92 -5.07
C PRO A 64 -20.40 -0.42 -4.75
N TYR A 65 -19.83 -0.97 -3.67
CA TYR A 65 -18.45 -0.72 -3.21
C TYR A 65 -18.14 0.71 -2.70
N LEU A 66 -19.16 1.53 -2.47
CA LEU A 66 -19.00 2.77 -1.72
C LEU A 66 -18.72 2.44 -0.25
N SER A 67 -17.60 2.93 0.31
CA SER A 67 -17.21 2.65 1.71
C SER A 67 -17.37 3.85 2.63
N GLU A 68 -17.18 5.07 2.11
CA GLU A 68 -17.17 6.31 2.90
C GLU A 68 -17.96 7.42 2.21
N VAL A 69 -18.74 8.19 2.98
CA VAL A 69 -19.49 9.36 2.51
C VAL A 69 -19.24 10.54 3.44
N TYR A 70 -18.71 11.64 2.91
CA TYR A 70 -18.54 12.90 3.61
C TYR A 70 -19.64 13.87 3.19
N ILE A 71 -20.55 14.20 4.12
CA ILE A 71 -21.60 15.18 3.91
C ILE A 71 -21.04 16.55 4.28
N LEU A 72 -20.83 17.38 3.27
CA LEU A 72 -20.23 18.69 3.41
C LEU A 72 -21.33 19.76 3.34
N CYS A 73 -21.44 20.56 4.40
CA CYS A 73 -22.52 21.56 4.55
C CYS A 73 -22.04 22.82 5.27
N PRO A 74 -22.70 23.98 5.10
CA PRO A 74 -22.47 25.16 5.90
C PRO A 74 -23.01 25.00 7.33
N GLU A 75 -22.46 25.80 8.25
CA GLU A 75 -22.75 25.71 9.69
C GLU A 75 -24.23 25.94 10.03
N ASP A 76 -24.89 26.83 9.30
CA ASP A 76 -26.29 27.22 9.48
C ASP A 76 -27.27 26.05 9.28
N ILE A 77 -26.97 25.11 8.38
CA ILE A 77 -27.83 23.95 8.09
C ILE A 77 -27.33 22.64 8.72
N ALA A 78 -26.15 22.62 9.34
CA ALA A 78 -25.53 21.42 9.90
C ALA A 78 -26.42 20.69 10.92
N SER A 79 -27.22 21.43 11.70
CA SER A 79 -28.18 20.86 12.65
C SER A 79 -29.32 20.09 11.96
N GLY A 80 -29.83 20.63 10.84
CA GLY A 80 -30.82 19.98 10.00
C GLY A 80 -30.27 18.73 9.32
N VAL A 81 -29.06 18.83 8.76
CA VAL A 81 -28.36 17.70 8.11
C VAL A 81 -28.16 16.54 9.09
N ARG A 82 -27.71 16.81 10.34
CA ARG A 82 -27.56 15.79 11.39
C ARG A 82 -28.89 15.09 11.70
N ASN A 83 -29.98 15.83 11.79
CA ASN A 83 -31.30 15.27 12.08
C ASN A 83 -31.82 14.40 10.94
N SER A 84 -31.69 14.86 9.69
CA SER A 84 -32.07 14.09 8.50
C SER A 84 -31.23 12.82 8.34
N LEU A 85 -29.91 12.89 8.58
CA LEU A 85 -29.04 11.71 8.52
C LEU A 85 -29.46 10.68 9.57
N ARG A 86 -29.69 11.10 10.82
CA ARG A 86 -30.15 10.20 11.90
C ARG A 86 -31.48 9.52 11.58
N GLN A 87 -32.45 10.27 11.06
CA GLN A 87 -33.74 9.72 10.65
C GLN A 87 -33.57 8.72 9.51
N THR A 88 -32.78 9.06 8.49
CA THR A 88 -32.58 8.22 7.31
C THR A 88 -31.83 6.92 7.64
N LEU A 89 -30.75 7.00 8.43
CA LEU A 89 -30.00 5.82 8.88
C LEU A 89 -30.80 4.90 9.80
N SER A 90 -31.85 5.40 10.46
CA SER A 90 -32.76 4.56 11.24
C SER A 90 -33.70 3.70 10.38
N HIS A 91 -33.86 4.04 9.10
CA HIS A 91 -34.77 3.38 8.15
C HIS A 91 -34.06 2.59 7.04
N ILE A 92 -32.79 2.89 6.74
CA ILE A 92 -31.99 2.16 5.74
C ILE A 92 -31.34 0.94 6.41
N GLN A 93 -31.59 -0.27 5.87
CA GLN A 93 -30.72 -1.41 6.13
C GLN A 93 -29.39 -1.13 5.43
N ASN A 94 -28.29 -0.95 6.20
CA ASN A 94 -26.95 -0.70 5.66
C ASN A 94 -26.24 -2.04 5.39
N PRO A 95 -26.33 -2.62 4.17
CA PRO A 95 -25.87 -3.97 3.92
C PRO A 95 -24.37 -4.01 3.62
N GLY A 96 -23.77 -2.84 3.33
CA GLY A 96 -22.37 -2.67 2.91
C GLY A 96 -21.46 -1.99 3.92
N GLY A 97 -21.98 -1.53 5.08
CA GLY A 97 -21.16 -0.93 6.13
C GLY A 97 -20.64 0.48 5.81
N ILE A 98 -21.37 1.27 5.02
CA ILE A 98 -20.97 2.63 4.63
C ILE A 98 -20.79 3.52 5.87
N GLU A 99 -19.62 4.17 6.00
CA GLU A 99 -19.36 5.16 7.04
C GLU A 99 -19.75 6.57 6.58
N PHE A 100 -20.51 7.29 7.40
CA PHE A 100 -20.94 8.66 7.11
C PHE A 100 -20.24 9.66 8.03
N PHE A 101 -19.65 10.69 7.43
CA PHE A 101 -19.00 11.81 8.11
C PHE A 101 -19.75 13.09 7.80
N ILE A 102 -19.86 14.00 8.77
CA ILE A 102 -20.41 15.35 8.54
C ILE A 102 -19.27 16.34 8.71
N THR A 103 -18.99 17.09 7.66
CA THR A 103 -17.98 18.14 7.66
C THR A 103 -18.65 19.49 7.48
N ILE A 104 -18.27 20.46 8.32
CA ILE A 104 -18.77 21.84 8.25
C ILE A 104 -17.76 22.65 7.45
N TRP A 105 -18.17 23.30 6.37
CA TRP A 105 -17.29 24.25 5.67
C TRP A 105 -17.39 25.65 6.28
N ARG A 106 -16.28 26.40 6.26
CA ARG A 106 -16.20 27.77 6.79
C ARG A 106 -16.84 28.75 5.80
N HIS A 107 -17.46 29.83 6.29
CA HIS A 107 -18.08 30.87 5.45
C HIS A 107 -17.10 31.59 4.50
N GLU A 108 -15.81 31.55 4.80
CA GLU A 108 -14.76 32.20 4.00
C GLU A 108 -14.37 31.39 2.76
N TRP A 109 -14.74 30.11 2.69
CA TRP A 109 -14.37 29.21 1.62
C TRP A 109 -15.54 29.01 0.66
N SER A 110 -15.20 28.89 -0.63
CA SER A 110 -16.17 28.49 -1.63
C SER A 110 -16.59 27.02 -1.46
N GLU A 111 -17.69 26.62 -2.11
CA GLU A 111 -18.12 25.21 -2.18
C GLU A 111 -17.02 24.32 -2.78
N ALA A 112 -16.41 24.75 -3.90
CA ALA A 112 -15.38 24.01 -4.60
C ALA A 112 -14.10 23.87 -3.75
N GLU A 113 -13.65 24.97 -3.13
CA GLU A 113 -12.47 24.96 -2.25
C GLU A 113 -12.68 23.99 -1.06
N SER A 114 -13.86 24.04 -0.46
CA SER A 114 -14.20 23.18 0.68
C SER A 114 -14.26 21.71 0.29
N ALA A 115 -14.82 21.40 -0.89
CA ALA A 115 -14.87 20.05 -1.43
C ALA A 115 -13.45 19.50 -1.71
N LEU A 116 -12.57 20.31 -2.30
CA LEU A 116 -11.19 19.95 -2.60
C LEU A 116 -10.36 19.74 -1.33
N ARG A 117 -10.54 20.58 -0.31
CA ARG A 117 -9.90 20.39 1.00
C ARG A 117 -10.33 19.08 1.65
N VAL A 118 -11.61 18.72 1.61
CA VAL A 118 -12.06 17.44 2.16
C VAL A 118 -11.54 16.27 1.32
N ALA A 119 -11.60 16.36 -0.01
CA ALA A 119 -11.02 15.36 -0.91
C ALA A 119 -9.52 15.13 -0.64
N SER A 120 -8.79 16.17 -0.23
CA SER A 120 -7.37 16.08 0.09
C SER A 120 -7.03 15.21 1.29
N THR A 121 -8.00 15.03 2.19
CA THR A 121 -7.85 14.22 3.40
C THR A 121 -8.27 12.76 3.22
N MET A 122 -8.84 12.40 2.06
CA MET A 122 -9.38 11.07 1.82
C MET A 122 -8.31 10.07 1.39
N LEU A 123 -8.43 8.83 1.87
CA LEU A 123 -7.52 7.71 1.57
C LEU A 123 -7.89 6.94 0.29
N SER A 124 -9.05 7.23 -0.30
CA SER A 124 -9.59 6.54 -1.48
C SER A 124 -8.95 7.03 -2.78
N ASN A 125 -8.80 6.14 -3.77
CA ASN A 125 -8.13 6.44 -5.03
C ASN A 125 -8.96 7.32 -5.98
N ASP A 126 -10.29 7.23 -5.93
CA ASP A 126 -11.18 8.05 -6.73
C ASP A 126 -12.24 8.66 -5.80
N VAL A 127 -12.35 10.00 -5.81
CA VAL A 127 -13.29 10.74 -4.97
C VAL A 127 -14.47 11.20 -5.83
N LEU A 128 -15.65 10.67 -5.52
CA LEU A 128 -16.89 11.04 -6.20
C LEU A 128 -17.49 12.27 -5.53
N ILE A 129 -17.49 13.41 -6.22
CA ILE A 129 -18.10 14.65 -5.71
C ILE A 129 -19.51 14.77 -6.27
N LEU A 130 -20.49 14.79 -5.38
CA LEU A 130 -21.92 14.78 -5.69
C LEU A 130 -22.57 16.03 -5.13
N SER A 131 -23.47 16.63 -5.90
CA SER A 131 -24.39 17.64 -5.38
C SER A 131 -25.71 17.00 -4.95
N GLN A 132 -26.37 17.60 -3.97
CA GLN A 132 -27.63 17.12 -3.40
C GLN A 132 -28.68 16.76 -4.45
N ASP A 133 -28.79 17.54 -5.53
CA ASP A 133 -29.83 17.41 -6.55
C ASP A 133 -29.57 16.27 -7.55
N THR A 134 -28.35 15.75 -7.65
CA THR A 134 -27.97 14.92 -8.81
C THR A 134 -27.99 13.41 -8.53
N LEU A 135 -28.09 13.01 -7.28
CA LEU A 135 -28.10 11.59 -6.88
C LEU A 135 -29.46 10.91 -7.10
N ALA A 136 -30.55 11.62 -6.80
CA ALA A 136 -31.91 11.13 -6.99
C ALA A 136 -32.31 11.01 -8.49
N THR A 137 -31.61 11.72 -9.37
CA THR A 137 -31.90 11.80 -10.80
C THR A 137 -30.82 11.17 -11.69
N MET A 138 -29.83 10.49 -11.12
CA MET A 138 -28.70 9.96 -11.89
C MET A 138 -29.15 8.75 -12.71
N ASP A 139 -29.14 8.88 -14.04
CA ASP A 139 -29.47 7.78 -14.95
C ASP A 139 -28.59 6.55 -14.63
N PRO A 140 -29.14 5.33 -14.57
CA PRO A 140 -28.37 4.10 -14.36
C PRO A 140 -27.16 3.93 -15.30
N ILE A 141 -27.24 4.47 -16.54
CA ILE A 141 -26.13 4.51 -17.50
C ILE A 141 -25.01 5.41 -16.98
N PHE A 142 -25.33 6.59 -16.45
CA PHE A 142 -24.34 7.51 -15.88
C PHE A 142 -23.79 7.02 -14.53
N GLN A 143 -24.60 6.35 -13.72
CA GLN A 143 -24.11 5.64 -12.53
C GLN A 143 -23.06 4.61 -12.95
N ARG A 144 -23.35 3.81 -13.99
CA ARG A 144 -22.40 2.85 -14.52
C ARG A 144 -21.14 3.55 -15.05
N ILE A 145 -21.25 4.63 -15.82
CA ILE A 145 -20.09 5.35 -16.36
C ILE A 145 -19.21 5.93 -15.24
N MET A 146 -19.79 6.49 -14.18
CA MET A 146 -19.02 7.05 -13.06
C MET A 146 -18.40 5.97 -12.17
N LEU A 147 -19.07 4.83 -12.00
CA LEU A 147 -18.64 3.72 -11.14
C LEU A 147 -17.76 2.68 -11.87
N SER A 148 -17.79 2.66 -13.19
CA SER A 148 -16.95 1.80 -14.05
C SER A 148 -15.98 2.57 -14.95
N GLY A 149 -16.01 3.92 -14.90
CA GLY A 149 -15.14 4.81 -15.66
C GLY A 149 -13.66 4.60 -15.36
N PRO A 150 -12.73 5.07 -16.20
CA PRO A 150 -11.31 4.72 -16.05
C PRO A 150 -10.73 5.29 -14.74
N SER A 151 -10.18 4.43 -13.87
CA SER A 151 -9.50 4.80 -12.60
C SER A 151 -8.13 5.46 -12.83
N SER A 152 -7.90 5.99 -14.03
CA SER A 152 -6.62 6.49 -14.53
C SER A 152 -6.80 7.73 -15.39
N LEU A 153 -8.01 8.31 -15.46
CA LEU A 153 -8.17 9.62 -16.07
C LEU A 153 -7.35 10.62 -15.25
N PRO A 154 -6.38 11.33 -15.84
CA PRO A 154 -5.62 12.34 -15.12
C PRO A 154 -6.40 13.65 -14.97
N VAL A 155 -7.60 13.75 -15.56
CA VAL A 155 -8.50 14.89 -15.54
C VAL A 155 -9.86 14.51 -14.94
N PRO A 156 -10.65 15.45 -14.41
CA PRO A 156 -11.93 15.13 -13.81
C PRO A 156 -12.93 14.66 -14.87
N LEU A 157 -13.64 13.59 -14.56
CA LEU A 157 -14.75 13.09 -15.36
C LEU A 157 -16.04 13.69 -14.81
N GLY A 158 -16.76 14.46 -15.61
CA GLY A 158 -18.03 15.05 -15.22
C GLY A 158 -19.16 14.65 -16.15
N LEU A 159 -20.38 14.59 -15.61
CA LEU A 159 -21.58 14.48 -16.46
C LEU A 159 -21.98 15.83 -17.07
N ARG A 160 -21.43 16.92 -16.53
CA ARG A 160 -21.67 18.30 -16.97
C ARG A 160 -20.33 19.00 -17.19
N GLY A 161 -20.13 19.53 -18.39
CA GLY A 161 -18.96 20.33 -18.74
C GLY A 161 -19.36 21.64 -19.42
N SER A 162 -18.46 22.60 -19.39
CA SER A 162 -18.58 23.86 -20.12
C SER A 162 -17.59 23.91 -21.28
N GLU A 163 -17.96 24.58 -22.37
CA GLU A 163 -17.15 24.71 -23.60
C GLU A 163 -16.64 23.33 -24.06
N ILE A 164 -17.58 22.43 -24.37
CA ILE A 164 -17.28 21.05 -24.77
C ILE A 164 -16.88 21.03 -26.25
N SER A 165 -15.70 20.50 -26.55
CA SER A 165 -15.26 20.25 -27.93
C SER A 165 -15.77 18.90 -28.41
N CYS A 166 -16.61 18.95 -29.44
CA CYS A 166 -17.22 17.77 -30.04
C CYS A 166 -16.29 17.10 -31.09
N GLU A 167 -15.26 17.81 -31.53
CA GLU A 167 -14.24 17.30 -32.45
C GLU A 167 -13.05 16.67 -31.70
N THR A 168 -12.71 17.18 -30.52
CA THR A 168 -11.57 16.71 -29.72
C THR A 168 -12.00 15.63 -28.72
N LYS A 169 -11.55 14.39 -28.95
CA LYS A 169 -11.79 13.27 -28.03
C LYS A 169 -10.59 12.97 -27.14
N TYR A 170 -10.83 12.87 -25.84
CA TYR A 170 -9.89 12.43 -24.82
C TYR A 170 -10.29 11.03 -24.33
N GLN A 171 -9.52 9.98 -24.64
CA GLN A 171 -9.84 8.59 -24.24
C GLN A 171 -11.28 8.13 -24.59
N GLY A 172 -11.87 8.65 -25.68
CA GLY A 172 -13.27 8.38 -26.06
C GLY A 172 -14.31 9.29 -25.42
N PHE A 173 -13.92 10.11 -24.43
CA PHE A 173 -14.71 11.18 -23.84
C PHE A 173 -14.51 12.50 -24.59
N LEU A 174 -15.43 13.44 -24.43
CA LEU A 174 -15.34 14.76 -25.05
C LEU A 174 -14.64 15.73 -24.11
N ALA A 175 -13.71 16.51 -24.67
CA ALA A 175 -12.95 17.48 -23.90
C ALA A 175 -13.85 18.64 -23.47
N ALA A 176 -13.71 19.07 -22.21
CA ALA A 176 -14.39 20.24 -21.65
C ALA A 176 -13.36 21.18 -21.02
N ARG A 177 -13.66 22.48 -21.04
CA ARG A 177 -12.82 23.49 -20.37
C ARG A 177 -12.84 23.36 -18.85
N PHE A 178 -13.95 22.92 -18.29
CA PHE A 178 -14.07 22.49 -16.91
C PHE A 178 -15.32 21.63 -16.76
N VAL A 179 -15.37 20.82 -15.71
CA VAL A 179 -16.55 20.04 -15.33
C VAL A 179 -17.00 20.41 -13.92
N SER A 180 -18.29 20.19 -13.63
CA SER A 180 -18.90 20.50 -12.33
C SER A 180 -19.59 19.27 -11.73
N PRO A 181 -19.81 19.21 -10.41
CA PRO A 181 -20.48 18.07 -9.79
C PRO A 181 -21.84 17.77 -10.46
N PRO A 182 -22.17 16.49 -10.69
CA PRO A 182 -21.45 15.30 -10.27
C PRO A 182 -20.20 15.04 -11.11
N LEU A 183 -19.06 14.89 -10.42
CA LEU A 183 -17.77 14.64 -11.04
C LEU A 183 -16.97 13.61 -10.25
N LEU A 184 -16.13 12.85 -10.95
CA LEU A 184 -15.13 11.96 -10.40
C LEU A 184 -13.79 12.69 -10.44
N LEU A 185 -13.19 12.91 -9.27
CA LEU A 185 -11.89 13.54 -9.15
C LEU A 185 -10.79 12.47 -9.05
N PRO A 186 -9.73 12.54 -9.88
CA PRO A 186 -8.70 11.50 -9.89
C PRO A 186 -7.70 11.59 -8.73
N SER A 187 -7.19 10.42 -8.33
CA SER A 187 -6.21 10.16 -7.24
C SER A 187 -5.05 11.14 -7.07
N ARG A 188 -4.61 11.82 -8.14
CA ARG A 188 -3.34 12.58 -8.12
C ARG A 188 -3.43 13.95 -7.46
N LEU A 189 -4.64 14.39 -7.08
CA LEU A 189 -4.87 15.79 -6.70
C LEU A 189 -5.38 16.00 -5.29
N GLY A 190 -5.85 14.93 -4.64
CA GLY A 190 -6.13 14.98 -3.21
C GLY A 190 -4.86 15.36 -2.43
N ALA A 191 -3.70 14.79 -2.73
CA ALA A 191 -2.65 14.75 -1.71
C ALA A 191 -1.49 15.76 -1.84
N THR A 192 -1.35 16.60 -2.88
CA THR A 192 0.01 17.09 -3.24
C THR A 192 0.22 18.54 -3.71
N ASN A 193 -0.73 19.48 -3.64
CA ASN A 193 -0.37 20.87 -3.97
C ASN A 193 -1.10 21.90 -3.09
N GLN A 194 -0.33 22.66 -2.31
CA GLN A 194 -0.85 23.78 -1.51
C GLN A 194 -1.48 24.88 -2.38
N SER A 195 -1.20 24.93 -3.68
CA SER A 195 -1.80 25.86 -4.64
C SER A 195 -3.26 25.56 -4.98
N TYR A 196 -3.80 24.39 -4.64
CA TYR A 196 -5.24 24.10 -4.80
C TYR A 196 -6.12 24.85 -3.82
N PHE A 197 -5.56 25.28 -2.70
CA PHE A 197 -6.26 25.97 -1.61
C PHE A 197 -6.67 27.41 -1.96
N GLU A 198 -6.23 27.93 -3.10
CA GLU A 198 -6.63 29.25 -3.63
C GLU A 198 -7.70 29.15 -4.72
N LEU A 199 -8.10 27.93 -5.14
CA LEU A 199 -9.11 27.74 -6.18
C LEU A 199 -10.51 27.85 -5.58
N THR A 200 -11.22 28.91 -5.96
CA THR A 200 -12.53 29.29 -5.45
C THR A 200 -13.70 28.79 -6.33
N SER A 201 -13.41 28.18 -7.48
CA SER A 201 -14.44 27.68 -8.39
C SER A 201 -14.03 26.44 -9.18
N TRP A 202 -15.03 25.68 -9.65
CA TRP A 202 -14.84 24.56 -10.57
C TRP A 202 -14.20 25.00 -11.91
N GLN A 203 -14.41 26.25 -12.33
CA GLN A 203 -13.78 26.84 -13.51
C GLN A 203 -12.27 27.05 -13.31
N GLU A 204 -11.86 27.55 -12.15
CA GLU A 204 -10.44 27.71 -11.81
C GLU A 204 -9.74 26.36 -11.69
N LEU A 205 -10.45 25.35 -11.16
CA LEU A 205 -9.99 23.95 -11.18
C LEU A 205 -9.78 23.46 -12.62
N GLY A 206 -10.75 23.65 -13.51
CA GLY A 206 -10.59 23.27 -14.92
C GLY A 206 -9.52 24.07 -15.65
N ALA A 207 -9.30 25.35 -15.33
CA ALA A 207 -8.20 26.12 -15.88
C ALA A 207 -6.83 25.57 -15.44
N HIS A 208 -6.72 25.14 -14.18
CA HIS A 208 -5.53 24.45 -13.69
C HIS A 208 -5.30 23.14 -14.43
N PHE A 209 -6.34 22.30 -14.57
CA PHE A 209 -6.23 21.08 -15.38
C PHE A 209 -5.90 21.36 -16.84
N THR A 210 -6.45 22.42 -17.43
CA THR A 210 -6.11 22.83 -18.81
C THR A 210 -4.62 23.14 -18.94
N GLN A 211 -4.00 23.77 -17.93
CA GLN A 211 -2.56 24.05 -17.92
C GLN A 211 -1.69 22.79 -17.76
N VAL A 212 -2.19 21.79 -17.02
CA VAL A 212 -1.43 20.57 -16.67
C VAL A 212 -1.63 19.45 -17.70
N GLU A 213 -2.85 19.29 -18.19
CA GLU A 213 -3.33 18.14 -18.97
C GLU A 213 -3.87 18.54 -20.36
N GLY A 214 -3.86 19.84 -20.69
CA GLY A 214 -4.36 20.37 -21.97
C GLY A 214 -5.89 20.44 -22.08
N VAL A 215 -6.62 19.81 -21.15
CA VAL A 215 -8.09 19.86 -21.04
C VAL A 215 -8.48 20.01 -19.58
N GLY A 216 -9.56 20.75 -19.30
CA GLY A 216 -9.98 21.01 -17.93
C GLY A 216 -10.89 19.95 -17.31
N GLY A 217 -11.36 19.02 -18.12
CA GLY A 217 -12.17 17.88 -17.72
C GLY A 217 -12.73 17.18 -18.94
N VAL A 218 -13.42 16.06 -18.71
CA VAL A 218 -14.00 15.26 -19.79
C VAL A 218 -15.44 14.86 -19.49
N VAL A 219 -16.25 14.74 -20.55
CA VAL A 219 -17.67 14.39 -20.47
C VAL A 219 -17.95 13.20 -21.38
N PRO A 220 -18.70 12.17 -20.95
CA PRO A 220 -19.04 11.05 -21.82
C PRO A 220 -19.91 11.52 -22.99
N PRO A 221 -19.70 11.01 -24.23
CA PRO A 221 -20.52 11.37 -25.39
C PRO A 221 -22.02 11.16 -25.16
N GLU A 222 -22.36 10.15 -24.36
CA GLU A 222 -23.72 9.80 -23.99
C GLU A 222 -24.40 10.86 -23.10
N ALA A 223 -23.63 11.75 -22.44
CA ALA A 223 -24.17 12.84 -21.63
C ALA A 223 -24.61 14.07 -22.43
N LEU A 224 -24.39 14.09 -23.75
CA LEU A 224 -24.80 15.23 -24.62
C LEU A 224 -26.21 15.16 -25.17
N GLU A 225 -27.01 14.17 -24.82
CA GLU A 225 -28.36 14.01 -25.40
C GLU A 225 -29.37 15.12 -25.01
N SER A 226 -28.95 16.14 -24.24
CA SER A 226 -29.75 17.34 -24.03
C SER A 226 -28.94 18.64 -24.13
N ALA A 227 -29.17 19.38 -25.22
CA ALA A 227 -28.84 20.78 -25.51
C ALA A 227 -27.41 21.12 -26.02
N ASN A 228 -27.33 21.40 -27.34
CA ASN A 228 -26.68 22.53 -28.06
C ASN A 228 -25.33 23.15 -27.60
N ASN A 229 -24.55 22.53 -26.71
CA ASN A 229 -23.33 23.13 -26.14
C ASN A 229 -22.00 22.68 -26.81
N CYS A 230 -22.02 22.36 -28.11
CA CYS A 230 -20.79 22.13 -28.88
C CYS A 230 -20.21 23.47 -29.35
N HIS A 231 -18.92 23.72 -29.08
CA HIS A 231 -18.16 24.85 -29.62
C HIS A 231 -16.87 24.35 -30.28
N ASP A 232 -16.48 24.97 -31.41
CA ASP A 232 -15.17 24.75 -32.04
C ASP A 232 -14.08 25.40 -31.19
N LEU A 233 -13.16 24.58 -30.66
CA LEU A 233 -11.91 25.05 -30.10
C LEU A 233 -10.91 25.17 -31.26
N ASP A 234 -10.74 26.39 -31.78
CA ASP A 234 -9.79 26.68 -32.85
C ASP A 234 -8.36 26.19 -32.53
N ALA A 235 -7.84 25.38 -33.46
CA ALA A 235 -6.45 25.20 -33.87
C ALA A 235 -5.41 24.67 -32.86
N LEU A 236 -5.23 23.34 -32.85
CA LEU A 236 -3.90 22.72 -32.78
C LEU A 236 -3.69 21.88 -34.05
N GLU A 237 -2.79 22.36 -34.90
CA GLU A 237 -2.54 21.88 -36.26
C GLU A 237 -2.25 20.37 -36.34
N THR A 238 -3.13 19.64 -37.02
CA THR A 238 -2.90 18.31 -37.58
C THR A 238 -2.13 18.42 -38.89
N VAL A 239 -0.92 17.85 -38.95
CA VAL A 239 -0.31 17.45 -40.22
C VAL A 239 -0.62 15.97 -40.45
N ALA A 240 -1.61 15.71 -41.30
CA ALA A 240 -1.88 14.38 -41.84
C ALA A 240 -0.84 14.07 -42.94
N GLY A 241 -0.14 12.96 -42.80
CA GLY A 241 0.69 12.38 -43.86
C GLY A 241 0.28 10.92 -44.07
N ASP A 242 -0.33 10.64 -45.22
CA ASP A 242 -0.62 9.29 -45.71
C ASP A 242 0.69 8.54 -45.99
N VAL A 243 0.92 7.37 -45.36
CA VAL A 243 1.94 6.41 -45.79
C VAL A 243 1.44 4.97 -45.59
N GLU A 244 1.61 4.18 -46.64
CA GLU A 244 1.15 2.80 -46.84
C GLU A 244 1.63 1.79 -45.80
N CYS A 245 0.75 0.81 -45.56
CA CYS A 245 0.96 -0.36 -44.73
C CYS A 245 2.15 -1.22 -45.17
N LEU A 246 3.12 -1.44 -44.28
CA LEU A 246 4.03 -2.58 -44.37
C LEU A 246 3.55 -3.68 -43.43
N SER A 247 2.96 -4.71 -44.02
CA SER A 247 2.73 -5.99 -43.37
C SER A 247 4.04 -6.75 -43.23
N SER A 248 4.46 -7.03 -42.01
CA SER A 248 5.36 -8.15 -41.72
C SER A 248 4.82 -8.95 -40.55
N GLU A 249 4.33 -10.15 -40.86
CA GLU A 249 4.10 -11.22 -39.89
C GLU A 249 5.45 -11.61 -39.24
N SER A 250 5.56 -11.52 -37.91
CA SER A 250 6.44 -12.39 -37.14
C SER A 250 5.99 -12.55 -35.67
N SER A 251 5.46 -13.74 -35.42
CA SER A 251 5.61 -14.58 -34.22
C SER A 251 5.74 -13.98 -32.81
N LYS A 252 4.67 -14.24 -32.02
CA LYS A 252 4.50 -14.28 -30.56
C LYS A 252 4.25 -12.95 -29.84
N PRO A 253 3.08 -12.74 -29.21
CA PRO A 253 2.96 -11.77 -28.14
C PRO A 253 3.63 -12.37 -26.90
N ASN A 254 4.29 -11.57 -26.07
CA ASN A 254 4.28 -11.64 -24.59
C ASN A 254 5.66 -11.35 -23.96
N ASP A 255 5.67 -10.33 -23.09
CA ASP A 255 6.59 -10.14 -21.96
C ASP A 255 7.95 -9.43 -22.22
N LEU A 256 7.91 -8.27 -22.88
CA LEU A 256 9.06 -7.37 -23.07
C LEU A 256 9.21 -6.34 -21.92
N LEU A 257 10.44 -6.15 -21.40
CA LEU A 257 10.80 -5.01 -20.54
C LEU A 257 11.40 -3.91 -21.42
N VAL A 258 10.78 -2.74 -21.43
CA VAL A 258 11.27 -1.57 -22.15
C VAL A 258 11.87 -0.60 -21.14
N VAL A 259 13.15 -0.25 -21.31
CA VAL A 259 13.84 0.73 -20.47
C VAL A 259 13.91 2.06 -21.25
N LEU A 260 13.21 3.06 -20.74
CA LEU A 260 13.14 4.39 -21.36
C LEU A 260 14.20 5.31 -20.73
N VAL A 261 15.11 5.79 -21.56
CA VAL A 261 16.24 6.65 -21.21
C VAL A 261 16.04 8.02 -21.85
N ALA A 262 16.18 9.09 -21.07
CA ALA A 262 15.84 10.45 -21.52
C ALA A 262 17.04 11.37 -21.73
N GLU A 263 18.22 11.04 -21.20
CA GLU A 263 19.43 11.87 -21.35
C GLU A 263 20.69 11.00 -21.40
N GLY A 264 21.66 11.39 -22.23
CA GLY A 264 22.92 10.65 -22.41
C GLY A 264 23.73 10.41 -21.13
N ARG A 265 23.56 11.27 -20.10
CA ARG A 265 24.30 11.15 -18.83
C ARG A 265 23.87 9.98 -17.94
N ASP A 266 22.62 9.52 -18.03
CA ASP A 266 22.13 8.37 -17.23
C ASP A 266 22.22 7.05 -17.97
N LEU A 267 22.45 7.12 -19.29
CA LEU A 267 22.57 5.97 -20.16
C LEU A 267 23.57 4.93 -19.62
N PRO A 268 24.76 5.27 -19.08
CA PRO A 268 25.67 4.27 -18.53
C PRO A 268 25.07 3.43 -17.38
N ALA A 269 24.37 4.07 -16.45
CA ALA A 269 23.79 3.39 -15.30
C ALA A 269 22.58 2.52 -15.71
N LEU A 270 21.74 3.03 -16.62
CA LEU A 270 20.59 2.29 -17.14
C LEU A 270 21.02 1.14 -18.06
N LEU A 271 22.09 1.31 -18.84
CA LEU A 271 22.68 0.23 -19.64
C LEU A 271 23.19 -0.91 -18.74
N GLN A 272 23.87 -0.60 -17.63
CA GLN A 272 24.29 -1.63 -16.68
C GLN A 272 23.10 -2.42 -16.13
N LEU A 273 22.02 -1.73 -15.78
CA LEU A 273 20.80 -2.34 -15.27
C LEU A 273 20.12 -3.21 -16.35
N ALA A 274 19.99 -2.71 -17.57
CA ALA A 274 19.43 -3.42 -18.71
C ALA A 274 20.26 -4.67 -19.07
N CYS A 275 21.58 -4.57 -19.09
CA CYS A 275 22.47 -5.72 -19.31
C CYS A 275 22.29 -6.80 -18.22
N LYS A 276 22.08 -6.40 -16.95
CA LYS A 276 21.80 -7.33 -15.84
C LYS A 276 20.44 -8.02 -15.98
N PHE A 277 19.41 -7.31 -16.44
CA PHE A 277 18.12 -7.93 -16.78
C PHE A 277 18.27 -8.95 -17.93
N LYS A 278 18.97 -8.56 -18.99
CA LYS A 278 19.21 -9.43 -20.15
C LYS A 278 20.02 -10.68 -19.80
N SER A 279 21.06 -10.57 -18.98
CA SER A 279 21.85 -11.73 -18.54
C SER A 279 21.05 -12.72 -17.69
N ARG A 280 19.92 -12.30 -17.13
CA ARG A 280 18.96 -13.14 -16.40
C ARG A 280 17.80 -13.64 -17.27
N GLY A 281 17.90 -13.45 -18.58
CA GLY A 281 16.91 -13.96 -19.56
C GLY A 281 15.68 -13.08 -19.72
N THR A 282 15.68 -11.84 -19.20
CA THR A 282 14.62 -10.87 -19.49
C THR A 282 14.91 -10.21 -20.83
N GLU A 283 13.92 -10.16 -21.73
CA GLU A 283 14.05 -9.40 -22.97
C GLU A 283 14.01 -7.91 -22.66
N VAL A 284 15.02 -7.17 -23.11
CA VAL A 284 15.17 -5.74 -22.80
C VAL A 284 15.47 -4.95 -24.06
N ASP A 285 14.68 -3.91 -24.28
CA ASP A 285 14.94 -2.86 -25.26
C ASP A 285 15.18 -1.54 -24.55
N ILE A 286 16.20 -0.80 -25.00
CA ILE A 286 16.47 0.54 -24.51
C ILE A 286 16.05 1.54 -25.56
N ILE A 287 15.23 2.49 -25.15
CA ILE A 287 14.87 3.63 -25.97
C ILE A 287 15.53 4.85 -25.36
N ALA A 288 16.44 5.48 -26.08
CA ALA A 288 17.05 6.75 -25.69
C ALA A 288 16.46 7.90 -26.51
N TYR A 289 15.98 8.96 -25.86
CA TYR A 289 15.54 10.18 -26.54
C TYR A 289 16.41 11.39 -26.16
N GLY A 290 16.52 12.39 -27.05
CA GLY A 290 17.32 13.61 -26.83
C GLY A 290 18.76 13.57 -27.38
N SER A 291 19.60 14.57 -27.05
CA SER A 291 20.96 14.65 -27.60
C SER A 291 21.90 13.60 -27.00
N LEU A 292 22.29 12.60 -27.81
CA LEU A 292 23.30 11.58 -27.46
C LEU A 292 24.73 11.97 -27.88
N SER A 293 24.97 13.25 -28.19
CA SER A 293 26.25 13.75 -28.71
C SER A 293 27.49 13.36 -27.88
N ASP A 294 27.32 13.15 -26.57
CA ASP A 294 28.40 12.75 -25.66
C ASP A 294 28.68 11.23 -25.66
N TYR A 295 27.78 10.41 -26.21
CA TYR A 295 27.85 8.95 -26.15
C TYR A 295 28.13 8.25 -27.49
N ILE A 296 27.87 8.90 -28.64
CA ILE A 296 28.12 8.32 -29.99
C ILE A 296 29.59 7.87 -30.18
N ASN A 297 30.53 8.38 -29.38
CA ASN A 297 31.94 8.01 -29.40
C ASN A 297 32.36 6.95 -28.36
N SER A 298 31.42 6.41 -27.57
CA SER A 298 31.69 5.34 -26.61
C SER A 298 31.16 4.01 -27.18
N PRO A 299 32.03 3.05 -27.55
CA PRO A 299 31.56 1.75 -28.00
C PRO A 299 30.88 1.07 -26.81
N GLY A 300 29.55 0.89 -26.89
CA GLY A 300 28.81 0.01 -26.00
C GLY A 300 29.16 -1.45 -26.27
N GLU A 301 30.39 -1.86 -25.94
CA GLU A 301 30.78 -3.27 -25.92
C GLU A 301 30.05 -3.98 -24.77
N GLY A 302 29.36 -5.09 -25.05
CA GLY A 302 29.38 -6.21 -24.11
C GLY A 302 28.12 -7.09 -23.94
N CYS A 303 26.89 -6.57 -24.02
CA CYS A 303 25.70 -7.38 -23.66
C CYS A 303 24.62 -7.50 -24.76
N GLY A 304 24.76 -6.77 -25.86
CA GLY A 304 23.89 -6.84 -27.05
C GLY A 304 22.44 -6.39 -26.83
N VAL A 305 22.16 -5.58 -25.81
CA VAL A 305 20.84 -4.95 -25.65
C VAL A 305 20.61 -3.97 -26.81
N ALA A 306 19.43 -4.01 -27.44
CA ALA A 306 19.11 -3.10 -28.52
C ALA A 306 18.93 -1.68 -27.96
N LEU A 307 19.59 -0.71 -28.59
CA LEU A 307 19.46 0.71 -28.26
C LEU A 307 18.82 1.42 -29.47
N THR A 308 17.59 1.88 -29.30
CA THR A 308 16.89 2.71 -30.28
C THR A 308 17.03 4.17 -29.85
N HIS A 309 17.68 4.98 -30.68
CA HIS A 309 17.79 6.42 -30.45
C HIS A 309 16.68 7.17 -31.20
N ILE A 310 16.04 8.12 -30.53
CA ILE A 310 14.92 8.90 -31.05
C ILE A 310 15.18 10.38 -30.78
N GLN A 311 14.89 11.23 -31.78
CA GLN A 311 15.13 12.67 -31.67
C GLN A 311 14.01 13.40 -30.92
N ASP A 312 12.76 12.95 -31.09
CA ASP A 312 11.56 13.53 -30.49
C ASP A 312 10.68 12.43 -29.90
N LEU A 313 10.13 12.68 -28.71
CA LEU A 313 9.14 11.78 -28.09
C LEU A 313 7.88 11.63 -28.95
N GLN A 314 7.57 12.60 -29.82
CA GLN A 314 6.44 12.56 -30.77
C GLN A 314 6.57 11.55 -31.92
N ASP A 315 7.69 10.81 -31.99
CA ASP A 315 7.89 9.79 -33.01
C ASP A 315 6.78 8.72 -32.99
N LEU A 316 6.15 8.49 -34.14
CA LEU A 316 5.07 7.52 -34.34
C LEU A 316 5.48 6.09 -33.95
N THR A 317 6.78 5.79 -34.07
CA THR A 317 7.37 4.50 -33.71
C THR A 317 7.26 4.22 -32.21
N LEU A 318 7.39 5.26 -31.36
CA LEU A 318 7.17 5.14 -29.92
C LEU A 318 5.72 4.82 -29.60
N ARG A 319 4.78 5.55 -30.22
CA ARG A 319 3.34 5.34 -30.00
C ARG A 319 2.93 3.90 -30.33
N GLN A 320 3.46 3.33 -31.43
CA GLN A 320 3.21 1.92 -31.79
C GLN A 320 3.81 0.93 -30.77
N LEU A 321 5.00 1.20 -30.23
CA LEU A 321 5.61 0.40 -29.15
C LEU A 321 4.75 0.39 -27.88
N PHE A 322 4.20 1.54 -27.49
CA PHE A 322 3.31 1.65 -26.33
C PHE A 322 1.93 1.03 -26.56
N ASP A 323 1.35 1.13 -27.76
CA ASP A 323 0.03 0.58 -28.06
C ASP A 323 0.03 -0.95 -28.25
N HIS A 324 1.16 -1.55 -28.63
CA HIS A 324 1.27 -2.99 -28.86
C HIS A 324 1.88 -3.80 -27.71
N SER A 325 2.55 -3.16 -26.74
CA SER A 325 3.25 -3.89 -25.66
C SER A 325 2.44 -3.95 -24.36
N LYS A 326 2.21 -5.18 -23.86
CA LYS A 326 1.90 -5.45 -22.44
C LYS A 326 3.17 -5.32 -21.56
N GLY A 327 4.03 -4.35 -21.88
CA GLY A 327 5.41 -4.25 -21.42
C GLY A 327 5.56 -3.55 -20.07
N ILE A 328 6.71 -3.71 -19.45
CA ILE A 328 7.10 -2.88 -18.29
C ILE A 328 7.96 -1.75 -18.80
N PHE A 329 7.69 -0.52 -18.38
CA PHE A 329 8.44 0.66 -18.74
C PHE A 329 9.22 1.15 -17.53
N LEU A 330 10.54 1.02 -17.55
CA LEU A 330 11.40 1.55 -16.50
C LEU A 330 11.97 2.91 -16.92
N THR A 331 11.76 3.95 -16.12
CA THR A 331 12.28 5.30 -16.37
C THR A 331 12.68 6.00 -15.07
N LEU A 332 13.23 7.21 -15.16
CA LEU A 332 13.49 8.03 -13.97
C LEU A 332 12.32 8.94 -13.62
N LEU A 333 12.12 9.20 -12.34
CA LEU A 333 11.03 10.05 -11.82
C LEU A 333 11.15 11.50 -12.29
N GLU A 334 12.38 11.97 -12.48
CA GLU A 334 12.69 13.31 -12.98
C GLU A 334 12.31 13.47 -14.47
N TYR A 335 12.04 12.37 -15.17
CA TYR A 335 11.62 12.40 -16.56
C TYR A 335 10.10 12.37 -16.68
N ARG A 336 9.58 13.40 -17.36
CA ARG A 336 8.19 13.47 -17.76
C ARG A 336 8.03 12.72 -19.08
N ILE A 337 7.42 11.54 -19.03
CA ILE A 337 6.84 10.93 -20.24
C ILE A 337 5.55 11.70 -20.51
N PRO A 338 5.40 12.40 -21.66
CA PRO A 338 4.15 13.06 -21.98
C PRO A 338 3.02 12.01 -22.00
N LEU A 339 1.93 12.32 -21.31
CA LEU A 339 0.85 11.36 -21.03
C LEU A 339 0.21 10.77 -22.29
N GLU A 340 0.31 11.48 -23.41
CA GLU A 340 -0.11 11.05 -24.74
C GLU A 340 0.65 9.82 -25.31
N PHE A 341 1.81 9.48 -24.73
CA PHE A 341 2.60 8.28 -25.05
C PHE A 341 2.38 7.13 -24.08
N LEU A 342 1.68 7.35 -22.97
CA LEU A 342 1.26 6.23 -22.13
C LEU A 342 0.13 5.47 -22.85
N PRO A 343 0.11 4.12 -22.77
CA PRO A 343 -0.81 3.30 -23.56
C PRO A 343 -2.25 3.77 -23.43
N ARG A 344 -2.92 3.98 -24.58
CA ARG A 344 -4.28 4.59 -24.66
C ARG A 344 -5.41 3.64 -24.31
N SER A 345 -5.10 2.39 -23.94
CA SER A 345 -6.07 1.34 -23.68
C SER A 345 -5.83 0.64 -22.33
N ASN A 346 -6.86 -0.03 -21.82
CA ASN A 346 -6.78 -1.00 -20.72
C ASN A 346 -5.93 -2.25 -21.09
N ALA A 347 -4.87 -2.12 -21.90
CA ALA A 347 -3.95 -3.18 -22.31
C ALA A 347 -2.57 -3.07 -21.62
N TRP A 348 -2.59 -2.80 -20.32
CA TRP A 348 -1.68 -3.30 -19.26
C TRP A 348 -0.16 -3.24 -19.53
N GLY A 349 0.36 -2.03 -19.75
CA GLY A 349 1.77 -1.72 -19.51
C GLY A 349 1.99 -1.14 -18.10
N VAL A 350 3.14 -1.41 -17.46
CA VAL A 350 3.44 -0.96 -16.09
C VAL A 350 4.61 0.01 -16.10
N VAL A 351 4.38 1.26 -15.70
CA VAL A 351 5.44 2.29 -15.67
C VAL A 351 6.08 2.34 -14.28
N ILE A 352 7.35 1.99 -14.17
CA ILE A 352 8.14 2.09 -12.95
C ILE A 352 9.03 3.32 -13.07
N GLN A 353 8.84 4.29 -12.17
CA GLN A 353 9.61 5.53 -12.14
C GLN A 353 10.53 5.52 -10.93
N ILE A 354 11.84 5.59 -11.16
CA ILE A 354 12.85 5.53 -10.10
C ILE A 354 13.51 6.90 -9.94
N PRO A 355 13.64 7.46 -8.73
CA PRO A 355 14.44 8.67 -8.51
C PRO A 355 15.88 8.45 -8.96
N ARG A 356 16.50 9.43 -9.62
CA ARG A 356 17.89 9.32 -10.08
C ARG A 356 18.86 8.98 -8.94
N SER A 357 18.60 9.49 -7.73
CA SER A 357 19.37 9.19 -6.52
C SER A 357 19.38 7.71 -6.12
N ASP A 358 18.38 6.95 -6.57
CA ASP A 358 18.16 5.56 -6.19
C ASP A 358 18.74 4.60 -7.26
N LEU A 359 19.05 5.11 -8.45
CA LEU A 359 19.44 4.32 -9.62
C LEU A 359 20.66 3.42 -9.37
N SER A 360 21.69 3.91 -8.68
CA SER A 360 22.89 3.12 -8.32
C SER A 360 22.59 1.98 -7.33
N HIS A 361 21.40 1.97 -6.74
CA HIS A 361 20.96 1.02 -5.72
C HIS A 361 19.84 0.09 -6.23
N CYS A 362 19.56 0.05 -7.53
CA CYS A 362 18.42 -0.66 -8.13
C CYS A 362 18.74 -2.06 -8.66
N ASP A 363 19.96 -2.58 -8.47
CA ASP A 363 20.34 -3.86 -9.08
C ASP A 363 19.49 -5.06 -8.58
N TRP A 364 18.93 -4.97 -7.38
CA TRP A 364 18.04 -5.97 -6.80
C TRP A 364 16.78 -6.17 -7.64
N MET A 365 16.32 -5.14 -8.35
CA MET A 365 15.19 -5.24 -9.28
C MET A 365 15.43 -6.28 -10.36
N THR A 366 16.70 -6.52 -10.73
CA THR A 366 17.07 -7.52 -11.75
C THR A 366 16.87 -8.96 -11.28
N SER A 367 16.68 -9.18 -9.98
CA SER A 367 16.32 -10.50 -9.45
C SER A 367 14.85 -10.86 -9.66
N LEU A 368 14.03 -9.89 -10.07
CA LEU A 368 12.61 -10.03 -10.32
C LEU A 368 12.32 -10.33 -11.80
N GLY A 369 11.33 -11.19 -12.05
CA GLY A 369 10.81 -11.46 -13.38
C GLY A 369 9.70 -10.48 -13.80
N ILE A 370 9.31 -10.54 -15.07
CA ILE A 370 8.26 -9.69 -15.66
C ILE A 370 6.94 -9.76 -14.87
N ARG A 371 6.52 -10.95 -14.42
CA ARG A 371 5.30 -11.10 -13.62
C ARG A 371 5.35 -10.31 -12.30
N GLU A 372 6.51 -10.29 -11.66
CA GLU A 372 6.72 -9.60 -10.37
C GLU A 372 6.75 -8.09 -10.59
N LEU A 373 7.51 -7.64 -11.59
CA LEU A 373 7.58 -6.23 -11.98
C LEU A 373 6.24 -5.66 -12.47
N ARG A 374 5.38 -6.48 -13.12
CA ARG A 374 4.01 -6.07 -13.47
C ARG A 374 3.15 -5.70 -12.26
N ASN A 375 3.48 -6.22 -11.09
CA ASN A 375 2.75 -5.93 -9.86
C ASN A 375 3.41 -4.82 -9.04
N TRP A 376 4.34 -4.04 -9.62
CA TRP A 376 5.11 -3.03 -8.90
C TRP A 376 4.23 -2.10 -8.04
N HIS A 377 3.14 -1.57 -8.59
CA HIS A 377 2.27 -0.60 -7.88
C HIS A 377 1.13 -1.22 -7.07
N VAL A 378 1.03 -2.55 -7.04
CA VAL A 378 -0.07 -3.24 -6.35
C VAL A 378 0.13 -3.27 -4.82
N PRO A 379 1.26 -3.77 -4.27
CA PRO A 379 1.45 -3.77 -2.82
C PRO A 379 1.66 -2.36 -2.28
N ARG A 380 0.86 -1.99 -1.28
CA ARG A 380 1.00 -0.79 -0.48
C ARG A 380 1.59 -1.14 0.88
N VAL A 381 2.63 -0.44 1.29
CA VAL A 381 3.25 -0.61 2.61
C VAL A 381 2.97 0.64 3.43
N ASP A 382 2.21 0.47 4.51
CA ASP A 382 1.95 1.51 5.49
C ASP A 382 2.99 1.40 6.61
N ILE A 383 3.74 2.47 6.85
CA ILE A 383 4.74 2.51 7.91
C ILE A 383 4.06 3.01 9.18
N THR A 384 4.13 2.25 10.26
CA THR A 384 3.59 2.66 11.57
C THR A 384 4.70 2.74 12.60
N VAL A 385 4.78 3.89 13.28
CA VAL A 385 5.77 4.20 14.32
C VAL A 385 5.04 4.29 15.65
N ILE A 386 5.54 3.60 16.67
CA ILE A 386 4.98 3.61 18.03
C ILE A 386 5.99 4.27 18.97
N THR A 387 5.56 5.28 19.72
CA THR A 387 6.43 6.05 20.62
C THR A 387 5.73 6.53 21.88
N ASN A 388 6.52 6.86 22.90
CA ASN A 388 6.07 7.48 24.16
C ASN A 388 6.95 8.69 24.53
N ASP A 389 8.03 8.46 25.28
CA ASP A 389 8.80 9.48 25.99
C ASP A 389 10.32 9.37 25.71
N ARG A 390 10.68 9.00 24.48
CA ARG A 390 12.07 8.76 24.06
C ARG A 390 12.49 9.60 22.84
N PRO A 391 12.53 10.95 22.95
CA PRO A 391 12.69 11.86 21.82
C PRO A 391 13.99 11.63 21.04
N SER A 392 15.10 11.37 21.73
CA SER A 392 16.39 11.09 21.08
C SER A 392 16.37 9.80 20.25
N SER A 393 15.64 8.79 20.73
CA SER A 393 15.49 7.51 20.02
C SER A 393 14.54 7.65 18.83
N LEU A 394 13.39 8.29 19.03
CA LEU A 394 12.45 8.60 17.97
C LEU A 394 13.12 9.43 16.86
N ARG A 395 13.92 10.43 17.21
CA ARG A 395 14.66 11.27 16.24
C ARG A 395 15.57 10.43 15.36
N ARG A 396 16.22 9.40 15.92
CA ARG A 396 17.08 8.46 15.18
C ARG A 396 16.24 7.64 14.19
N LEU A 397 15.12 7.08 14.64
CA LEU A 397 14.20 6.35 13.78
C LEU A 397 13.67 7.22 12.62
N LEU A 398 13.09 8.38 12.92
CA LEU A 398 12.52 9.29 11.93
C LEU A 398 13.57 9.76 10.92
N ARG A 399 14.80 10.04 11.37
CA ARG A 399 15.93 10.36 10.49
C ARG A 399 16.30 9.18 9.59
N SER A 400 16.33 7.95 10.11
CA SER A 400 16.64 6.76 9.30
C SER A 400 15.56 6.48 8.25
N LEU A 401 14.27 6.69 8.58
CA LEU A 401 13.15 6.60 7.63
C LEU A 401 13.25 7.65 6.52
N SER A 402 13.59 8.89 6.88
CA SER A 402 13.71 10.00 5.92
C SER A 402 14.85 9.79 4.92
N ASN A 403 15.95 9.15 5.36
CA ASN A 403 17.14 8.88 4.55
C ASN A 403 17.08 7.58 3.74
N ALA A 404 15.99 6.80 3.85
CA ALA A 404 15.86 5.54 3.14
C ALA A 404 15.47 5.74 1.66
N ARG A 405 15.68 4.68 0.88
CA ARG A 405 15.40 4.63 -0.56
C ARG A 405 14.09 3.88 -0.80
N TYR A 406 13.11 4.55 -1.37
CA TYR A 406 11.77 3.98 -1.64
C TYR A 406 11.55 3.61 -3.10
N PHE A 407 12.54 3.86 -3.97
CA PHE A 407 12.51 3.40 -5.37
C PHE A 407 11.26 3.86 -6.12
N GLY A 408 10.83 5.11 -5.86
CA GLY A 408 9.67 5.74 -6.49
C GLY A 408 8.33 5.50 -5.81
N ASP A 409 8.24 4.54 -4.89
CA ASP A 409 7.05 4.37 -4.06
C ASP A 409 6.90 5.53 -3.07
N LYS A 410 5.64 5.79 -2.67
CA LYS A 410 5.28 6.87 -1.76
C LYS A 410 4.56 6.34 -0.51
N PRO A 411 5.27 5.69 0.42
CA PRO A 411 4.62 5.08 1.59
C PRO A 411 4.08 6.13 2.55
N ASN A 412 2.91 5.83 3.12
CA ASN A 412 2.31 6.63 4.17
C ASN A 412 2.91 6.26 5.53
N VAL A 413 3.01 7.25 6.41
CA VAL A 413 3.50 7.07 7.79
C VAL A 413 2.38 7.38 8.78
N ARG A 414 2.18 6.49 9.75
CA ARG A 414 1.33 6.73 10.92
C ARG A 414 2.19 6.77 12.18
N ILE A 415 2.13 7.85 12.95
CA ILE A 415 2.81 7.96 14.23
C ILE A 415 1.79 7.79 15.34
N ASN A 416 1.91 6.70 16.10
CA ASN A 416 1.09 6.38 17.26
C ASN A 416 1.81 6.80 18.54
N ILE A 417 1.24 7.79 19.23
CA ILE A 417 1.82 8.43 20.41
C ILE A 417 0.99 8.01 21.63
N GLU A 418 1.67 7.51 22.67
CA GLU A 418 1.01 7.18 23.94
C GLU A 418 0.55 8.45 24.70
N GLN A 419 -0.41 8.29 25.61
CA GLN A 419 -1.07 9.38 26.31
C GLN A 419 -0.11 10.28 27.10
N ASP A 420 0.89 9.67 27.75
CA ASP A 420 1.88 10.29 28.64
C ASP A 420 3.19 10.69 27.96
N ALA A 421 3.20 10.78 26.62
CA ALA A 421 4.33 11.27 25.86
C ALA A 421 4.81 12.66 26.31
N ASP A 422 6.13 12.85 26.37
CA ASP A 422 6.74 14.08 26.83
C ASP A 422 6.67 15.20 25.77
N TYR A 423 6.87 16.45 26.22
CA TYR A 423 6.80 17.61 25.33
C TYR A 423 7.81 17.54 24.18
N GLU A 424 9.02 17.06 24.45
CA GLU A 424 10.06 16.96 23.42
C GLU A 424 9.70 15.93 22.33
N THR A 425 9.05 14.81 22.69
CA THR A 425 8.55 13.85 21.69
C THR A 425 7.44 14.45 20.84
N LEU A 426 6.50 15.16 21.46
CA LEU A 426 5.41 15.84 20.72
C LEU A 426 5.94 16.91 19.77
N ASP A 427 6.83 17.77 20.25
CA ASP A 427 7.47 18.82 19.45
C ASP A 427 8.28 18.24 18.28
N LEU A 428 8.97 17.12 18.50
CA LEU A 428 9.68 16.40 17.44
C LEU A 428 8.73 15.88 16.35
N VAL A 429 7.58 15.31 16.73
CA VAL A 429 6.60 14.79 15.77
C VAL A 429 5.95 15.92 14.98
N ASP A 430 5.56 17.01 15.64
CA ASP A 430 4.88 18.15 15.01
C ASP A 430 5.74 18.85 13.95
N HIS A 431 7.07 18.82 14.12
CA HIS A 431 8.02 19.47 13.21
C HIS A 431 8.73 18.51 12.25
N TRP A 432 8.37 17.22 12.24
CA TRP A 432 8.98 16.25 11.34
C TRP A 432 8.44 16.38 9.91
N ASN A 433 9.32 16.67 8.95
CA ASN A 433 8.97 16.73 7.53
C ASN A 433 9.15 15.36 6.88
N TRP A 434 8.12 14.89 6.18
CA TRP A 434 8.11 13.62 5.44
C TRP A 434 7.92 13.89 3.94
N GLU A 435 8.98 13.67 3.17
CA GLU A 435 9.01 14.03 1.74
C GLU A 435 8.53 12.90 0.81
N HIS A 436 8.35 11.70 1.34
CA HIS A 436 8.06 10.51 0.52
C HIS A 436 6.57 10.20 0.40
N GLY A 437 5.69 10.70 1.26
CA GLY A 437 4.27 10.37 1.26
C GLY A 437 3.46 11.21 2.25
N SER A 438 2.33 10.70 2.73
CA SER A 438 1.53 11.39 3.75
C SER A 438 1.90 10.96 5.18
N VAL A 439 1.64 11.83 6.15
CA VAL A 439 1.81 11.55 7.59
C VAL A 439 0.45 11.65 8.29
N SER A 440 0.14 10.69 9.14
CA SER A 440 -1.00 10.72 10.04
C SER A 440 -0.53 10.56 11.50
N ILE A 441 -1.07 11.38 12.39
CA ILE A 441 -0.71 11.35 13.82
C ILE A 441 -1.91 10.83 14.61
N ALA A 442 -1.67 9.83 15.45
CA ALA A 442 -2.66 9.23 16.34
C ALA A 442 -2.15 9.28 17.78
N ARG A 443 -2.65 10.22 18.57
CA ARG A 443 -2.32 10.33 20.00
C ARG A 443 -3.41 9.69 20.86
N ARG A 444 -3.01 8.84 21.80
CA ARG A 444 -3.93 8.21 22.76
C ARG A 444 -4.45 9.21 23.79
N VAL A 445 -5.73 9.07 24.12
CA VAL A 445 -6.38 9.82 25.20
C VAL A 445 -6.27 9.07 26.54
N ILE A 446 -6.15 7.74 26.49
CA ILE A 446 -6.03 6.86 27.66
C ILE A 446 -4.77 6.01 27.50
N HIS A 447 -3.93 5.97 28.53
CA HIS A 447 -2.75 5.12 28.57
C HIS A 447 -3.15 3.65 28.43
N ALA A 448 -2.67 2.98 27.40
CA ALA A 448 -3.08 1.62 27.06
C ALA A 448 -1.96 0.58 27.26
N GLY A 449 -0.70 1.03 27.23
CA GLY A 449 0.47 0.18 27.39
C GLY A 449 0.83 -0.59 26.11
N LEU A 450 1.88 -1.41 26.19
CA LEU A 450 2.56 -1.95 25.02
C LEU A 450 1.70 -2.83 24.11
N LEU A 451 0.83 -3.67 24.67
CA LEU A 451 0.02 -4.59 23.86
C LEU A 451 -0.97 -3.83 22.96
N PRO A 452 -1.87 -2.97 23.48
CA PRO A 452 -2.72 -2.15 22.62
C PRO A 452 -1.92 -1.22 21.72
N ALA A 453 -0.82 -0.63 22.21
CA ALA A 453 0.02 0.26 21.42
C ALA A 453 0.50 -0.40 20.11
N VAL A 454 0.87 -1.69 20.14
CA VAL A 454 1.28 -2.42 18.94
C VAL A 454 0.10 -2.94 18.14
N VAL A 455 -0.86 -3.62 18.79
CA VAL A 455 -1.98 -4.29 18.11
C VAL A 455 -2.87 -3.30 17.34
N GLU A 456 -3.08 -2.12 17.91
CA GLU A 456 -3.95 -1.08 17.34
C GLU A 456 -3.19 -0.05 16.49
N SER A 457 -1.85 -0.17 16.37
CA SER A 457 -1.02 0.78 15.61
C SER A 457 -1.33 0.81 14.11
N TRP A 458 -1.89 -0.28 13.60
CA TRP A 458 -2.23 -0.48 12.20
C TRP A 458 -3.31 -1.56 12.04
N TYR A 459 -4.19 -1.36 11.08
CA TYR A 459 -5.16 -2.35 10.63
C TYR A 459 -5.27 -2.28 9.09
N PRO A 460 -5.24 -3.42 8.38
CA PRO A 460 -5.20 -3.42 6.93
C PRO A 460 -6.51 -2.98 6.30
N HIS A 461 -6.43 -2.10 5.30
CA HIS A 461 -7.56 -1.70 4.47
C HIS A 461 -7.92 -2.77 3.42
N SER A 462 -6.93 -3.50 2.90
CA SER A 462 -7.12 -4.54 1.89
C SER A 462 -6.08 -5.66 2.02
N ASN A 463 -6.22 -6.73 1.23
CA ASN A 463 -5.19 -7.78 1.11
C ASN A 463 -3.91 -7.32 0.37
N HIS A 464 -3.88 -6.09 -0.11
CA HIS A 464 -2.70 -5.46 -0.71
C HIS A 464 -2.10 -4.37 0.18
N SER A 465 -2.64 -4.16 1.39
CA SER A 465 -2.15 -3.22 2.39
C SER A 465 -1.33 -3.97 3.43
N TYR A 466 -0.02 -3.72 3.49
CA TYR A 466 0.92 -4.39 4.37
C TYR A 466 1.43 -3.41 5.44
N GLY A 467 1.49 -3.83 6.70
CA GLY A 467 1.86 -2.95 7.81
C GLY A 467 3.31 -3.16 8.23
N LEU A 468 4.18 -2.16 8.02
CA LEU A 468 5.52 -2.12 8.60
C LEU A 468 5.44 -1.52 10.00
N ILE A 469 5.62 -2.34 11.03
CA ILE A 469 5.52 -1.92 12.43
C ILE A 469 6.91 -1.65 13.01
N LEU A 470 7.11 -0.43 13.52
CA LEU A 470 8.36 0.08 14.10
C LEU A 470 8.11 0.70 15.47
N GLU A 471 8.94 0.37 16.45
CA GLU A 471 9.00 1.04 17.76
C GLU A 471 10.11 2.10 17.74
N ASP A 472 10.00 3.13 18.59
CA ASP A 472 10.95 4.24 18.65
C ASP A 472 12.40 3.85 18.97
N ASP A 473 12.67 2.62 19.44
CA ASP A 473 14.00 2.09 19.73
C ASP A 473 14.66 1.36 18.54
N VAL A 474 14.00 1.33 17.39
CA VAL A 474 14.50 0.76 16.14
C VAL A 474 15.19 1.83 15.29
N GLU A 475 16.21 1.43 14.53
CA GLU A 475 16.78 2.19 13.42
C GLU A 475 16.74 1.30 12.17
N VAL A 476 16.36 1.86 11.00
CA VAL A 476 16.25 1.11 9.75
C VAL A 476 17.42 1.39 8.80
N SER A 477 17.79 0.39 8.02
CA SER A 477 18.76 0.51 6.92
C SER A 477 18.21 1.41 5.82
N PRO A 478 19.03 2.22 5.12
CA PRO A 478 18.58 2.94 3.93
C PRO A 478 18.03 2.04 2.81
N LEU A 479 18.31 0.73 2.83
CA LEU A 479 17.84 -0.27 1.86
C LEU A 479 16.70 -1.15 2.38
N PHE A 480 16.12 -0.86 3.56
CA PHE A 480 15.07 -1.69 4.15
C PHE A 480 13.88 -1.89 3.21
N TYR A 481 13.49 -0.83 2.49
CA TYR A 481 12.33 -0.87 1.62
C TYR A 481 12.58 -1.73 0.38
N GLY A 482 13.81 -1.73 -0.15
CA GLY A 482 14.22 -2.62 -1.24
C GLY A 482 14.08 -4.11 -0.83
N TRP A 483 14.51 -4.46 0.39
CA TRP A 483 14.30 -5.80 0.95
C TRP A 483 12.82 -6.16 1.07
N VAL A 484 11.99 -5.26 1.60
CA VAL A 484 10.53 -5.46 1.73
C VAL A 484 9.90 -5.65 0.36
N LYS A 485 10.15 -4.75 -0.59
CA LYS A 485 9.57 -4.77 -1.92
C LYS A 485 9.97 -6.02 -2.69
N MET A 486 11.24 -6.41 -2.63
CA MET A 486 11.75 -7.63 -3.25
C MET A 486 11.03 -8.88 -2.72
N ASN A 487 10.84 -8.99 -1.41
CA ASN A 487 10.12 -10.12 -0.78
C ASN A 487 8.62 -10.13 -1.13
N LEU A 488 7.95 -8.98 -1.06
CA LEU A 488 6.52 -8.88 -1.41
C LEU A 488 6.30 -9.27 -2.87
N LEU A 489 7.04 -8.68 -3.80
CA LEU A 489 6.88 -8.98 -5.22
C LEU A 489 7.17 -10.46 -5.51
N ARG A 490 8.24 -11.04 -4.94
CA ARG A 490 8.58 -12.46 -5.11
C ARG A 490 7.52 -13.40 -4.53
N TYR A 491 7.17 -13.25 -3.25
CA TYR A 491 6.38 -14.24 -2.50
C TYR A 491 4.86 -14.00 -2.49
N ARG A 492 4.41 -12.81 -2.89
CA ARG A 492 2.97 -12.48 -2.95
C ARG A 492 2.44 -12.23 -4.35
N TYR A 493 3.29 -11.73 -5.24
CA TYR A 493 2.89 -11.34 -6.61
C TYR A 493 3.68 -12.08 -7.70
N GLY A 494 4.56 -12.99 -7.32
CA GLY A 494 5.33 -13.83 -8.22
C GLY A 494 4.56 -15.04 -8.73
N GLY A 495 5.30 -16.03 -9.23
CA GLY A 495 4.73 -17.31 -9.65
C GLY A 495 4.11 -18.09 -8.49
N SER A 496 3.18 -19.00 -8.78
CA SER A 496 2.46 -19.80 -7.77
C SER A 496 3.39 -20.62 -6.88
N GLN A 497 4.57 -21.01 -7.38
CA GLN A 497 5.61 -21.71 -6.62
C GLN A 497 6.24 -20.86 -5.49
N ASN A 498 6.07 -19.54 -5.54
CA ASN A 498 6.58 -18.62 -4.52
C ASN A 498 5.52 -18.25 -3.48
N PHE A 499 4.24 -18.51 -3.77
CA PHE A 499 3.16 -18.13 -2.87
C PHE A 499 2.96 -19.19 -1.79
N SER A 500 2.77 -18.74 -0.55
CA SER A 500 2.31 -19.58 0.54
C SER A 500 1.40 -18.80 1.48
N ALA A 501 0.26 -19.42 1.85
CA ALA A 501 -0.65 -18.90 2.86
C ALA A 501 -0.06 -18.98 4.29
N GLN A 502 1.04 -19.72 4.49
CA GLN A 502 1.69 -19.84 5.79
C GLN A 502 2.61 -18.66 6.10
N MET A 503 2.98 -17.87 5.10
CA MET A 503 3.85 -16.71 5.29
C MET A 503 3.06 -15.56 5.92
N PHE A 504 3.37 -15.17 7.16
CA PHE A 504 2.66 -14.09 7.87
C PHE A 504 3.37 -12.73 7.85
N GLY A 505 4.61 -12.68 7.34
CA GLY A 505 5.36 -11.43 7.31
C GLY A 505 6.79 -11.54 6.84
N ILE A 506 7.47 -10.38 6.86
CA ILE A 506 8.87 -10.19 6.47
C ILE A 506 9.59 -9.47 7.62
N SER A 507 10.61 -10.10 8.19
CA SER A 507 11.47 -9.45 9.18
C SER A 507 12.47 -8.51 8.50
N LEU A 508 12.74 -7.36 9.13
CA LEU A 508 13.89 -6.51 8.79
C LEU A 508 15.13 -6.88 9.61
N TYR A 509 14.94 -7.59 10.72
CA TYR A 509 15.98 -7.91 11.69
C TYR A 509 16.46 -9.35 11.58
N GLN A 510 17.77 -9.58 11.70
CA GLN A 510 18.37 -10.92 11.84
C GLN A 510 18.72 -11.24 13.31
N PRO A 511 18.04 -12.20 13.94
CA PRO A 511 18.30 -12.53 15.35
C PRO A 511 19.64 -13.19 15.60
N LYS A 512 20.37 -12.65 16.59
CA LYS A 512 21.54 -13.25 17.24
C LYS A 512 21.19 -14.20 18.39
N VAL A 513 19.90 -14.28 18.75
CA VAL A 513 19.42 -14.94 19.96
C VAL A 513 18.06 -15.57 19.71
N ILE A 514 17.86 -16.82 20.16
CA ILE A 514 16.52 -17.41 20.33
C ILE A 514 16.01 -17.06 21.73
N GLU A 515 14.86 -16.40 21.80
CA GLU A 515 14.29 -15.86 23.04
C GLU A 515 13.19 -16.72 23.67
N THR A 516 12.69 -17.69 22.92
CA THR A 516 11.54 -18.57 23.20
C THR A 516 11.91 -19.85 23.95
N ARG A 517 13.19 -20.20 24.04
CA ARG A 517 13.68 -21.38 24.78
C ARG A 517 13.44 -21.25 26.28
N GLN A 518 13.06 -22.35 26.91
CA GLN A 518 12.71 -22.42 28.33
C GLN A 518 13.87 -22.01 29.25
N GLU A 519 15.09 -22.39 28.88
CA GLU A 519 16.33 -22.12 29.62
C GLU A 519 16.72 -20.64 29.59
N GLY A 520 16.12 -19.86 28.69
CA GLY A 520 16.36 -18.44 28.53
C GLY A 520 16.82 -18.07 27.13
N ARG A 521 17.41 -16.88 27.02
CA ARG A 521 17.97 -16.39 25.75
C ARG A 521 19.24 -17.18 25.44
N ALA A 522 19.26 -17.86 24.30
CA ALA A 522 20.42 -18.59 23.82
C ALA A 522 20.99 -17.92 22.57
N PHE A 523 22.31 -17.76 22.50
CA PHE A 523 22.97 -17.32 21.27
C PHE A 523 22.62 -18.23 20.12
N PHE A 524 22.43 -17.63 18.96
CA PHE A 524 21.91 -18.29 17.79
C PHE A 524 22.51 -17.66 16.53
N ASN A 525 22.94 -18.54 15.62
CA ASN A 525 23.37 -18.15 14.31
C ASN A 525 22.71 -19.09 13.29
N PRO A 526 21.77 -18.60 12.45
CA PRO A 526 21.07 -19.44 11.49
C PRO A 526 22.02 -20.13 10.51
N ARG A 527 23.09 -19.45 10.07
CA ARG A 527 24.08 -20.03 9.14
C ARG A 527 24.77 -21.24 9.74
N THR A 528 25.20 -21.18 11.00
CA THR A 528 25.83 -22.32 11.66
C THR A 528 24.83 -23.45 11.91
N THR A 529 23.58 -23.11 12.26
CA THR A 529 22.53 -24.12 12.47
C THR A 529 22.22 -24.85 11.16
N PHE A 530 22.05 -24.13 10.05
CA PHE A 530 21.78 -24.73 8.75
C PHE A 530 22.97 -25.51 8.19
N ALA A 531 24.19 -24.99 8.33
CA ALA A 531 25.39 -25.71 7.91
C ALA A 531 25.59 -27.02 8.68
N ALA A 532 25.29 -27.04 10.00
CA ALA A 532 25.36 -28.25 10.82
C ALA A 532 24.25 -29.28 10.52
N ASN A 533 23.24 -28.91 9.73
CA ASN A 533 22.12 -29.77 9.34
C ASN A 533 22.04 -29.94 7.81
N ASP A 534 23.19 -29.87 7.13
CA ASP A 534 23.36 -30.18 5.70
C ASP A 534 22.43 -29.40 4.74
N VAL A 535 22.01 -28.18 5.12
CA VAL A 535 21.27 -27.29 4.22
C VAL A 535 22.24 -26.72 3.18
N ALA A 536 22.01 -27.04 1.90
CA ALA A 536 22.90 -26.66 0.81
C ALA A 536 23.15 -25.14 0.70
N GLU A 537 22.07 -24.35 0.67
CA GLU A 537 22.13 -22.88 0.61
C GLU A 537 21.99 -22.26 2.02
N TYR A 538 22.82 -22.66 3.00
CA TYR A 538 22.73 -22.23 4.41
C TYR A 538 22.88 -20.72 4.67
N THR A 539 23.27 -19.94 3.65
CA THR A 539 23.38 -18.47 3.68
C THR A 539 22.16 -17.76 3.08
N THR A 540 21.18 -18.51 2.57
CA THR A 540 19.93 -17.98 2.02
C THR A 540 19.01 -17.47 3.13
N PRO A 541 18.06 -16.55 2.85
CA PRO A 541 17.02 -16.17 3.80
C PRO A 541 16.27 -17.41 4.30
N TYR A 542 15.64 -17.33 5.46
CA TYR A 542 14.98 -18.50 6.06
C TYR A 542 13.60 -18.16 6.60
N LEU A 543 12.83 -19.20 6.86
CA LEU A 543 11.51 -19.14 7.46
C LEU A 543 11.60 -19.45 8.96
N SER A 544 10.93 -18.68 9.80
CA SER A 544 10.81 -18.99 11.24
C SER A 544 9.41 -18.71 11.76
N GLN A 545 8.93 -19.53 12.69
CA GLN A 545 7.67 -19.28 13.39
C GLN A 545 7.73 -18.10 14.38
N ILE A 546 8.93 -17.62 14.73
CA ILE A 546 9.09 -16.53 15.69
C ILE A 546 8.68 -15.22 15.00
N PRO A 547 7.73 -14.43 15.53
CA PRO A 547 7.43 -13.10 15.00
C PRO A 547 8.57 -12.12 15.30
N CYS A 548 8.86 -11.20 14.39
CA CYS A 548 9.84 -10.15 14.65
C CYS A 548 9.17 -8.91 15.29
N SER A 549 9.76 -8.43 16.39
CA SER A 549 9.29 -7.24 17.12
C SER A 549 10.26 -6.06 17.01
N TRP A 550 11.27 -6.13 16.13
CA TRP A 550 12.32 -5.11 15.97
C TRP A 550 12.35 -4.58 14.54
N GLY A 551 11.17 -4.34 13.97
CA GLY A 551 10.97 -3.96 12.58
C GLY A 551 10.57 -5.15 11.72
N ALA A 552 9.31 -5.18 11.33
CA ALA A 552 8.76 -6.23 10.48
C ALA A 552 7.51 -5.77 9.73
N VAL A 553 7.32 -6.32 8.54
CA VAL A 553 6.09 -6.20 7.78
C VAL A 553 5.17 -7.35 8.13
N TYR A 554 3.95 -7.04 8.56
CA TYR A 554 2.89 -8.02 8.83
C TYR A 554 1.88 -8.05 7.69
N PHE A 555 1.44 -9.27 7.36
CA PHE A 555 0.52 -9.48 6.24
C PHE A 555 -0.94 -9.26 6.67
N PRO A 556 -1.76 -8.67 5.78
CA PRO A 556 -3.09 -8.19 6.13
C PRO A 556 -4.01 -9.29 6.63
N GLU A 557 -4.05 -10.44 5.96
CA GLU A 557 -4.92 -11.55 6.35
C GLU A 557 -4.54 -12.14 7.72
N HIS A 558 -3.24 -12.30 7.99
CA HIS A 558 -2.74 -12.82 9.27
C HIS A 558 -2.94 -11.83 10.41
N TRP A 559 -2.80 -10.52 10.15
CA TRP A 559 -3.04 -9.50 11.18
C TRP A 559 -4.52 -9.41 11.57
N ARG A 560 -5.45 -9.53 10.60
CA ARG A 560 -6.90 -9.61 10.88
C ARG A 560 -7.26 -10.85 11.68
N GLU A 561 -6.67 -11.99 11.33
CA GLU A 561 -6.85 -13.22 12.10
C GLU A 561 -6.29 -13.06 13.52
N PHE A 562 -5.14 -12.42 13.69
CA PHE A 562 -4.56 -12.14 15.00
C PHE A 562 -5.46 -11.27 15.89
N HIS A 563 -6.05 -10.21 15.34
CA HIS A 563 -7.06 -9.41 16.06
C HIS A 563 -8.23 -10.28 16.54
N SER A 564 -8.72 -11.16 15.67
CA SER A 564 -9.82 -12.06 16.01
C SER A 564 -9.42 -13.11 17.05
N TYR A 565 -8.20 -13.63 16.95
CA TYR A 565 -7.60 -14.54 17.93
C TYR A 565 -7.51 -13.89 19.31
N LEU A 566 -7.04 -12.64 19.40
CA LEU A 566 -6.96 -11.89 20.65
C LEU A 566 -8.35 -11.70 21.29
N ASN A 567 -9.37 -11.35 20.50
CA ASN A 567 -10.73 -11.18 21.01
C ASN A 567 -11.23 -12.45 21.70
N VAL A 568 -11.04 -13.62 21.07
CA VAL A 568 -11.44 -14.89 21.66
C VAL A 568 -10.57 -15.24 22.86
N ARG A 569 -9.25 -15.10 22.72
CA ARG A 569 -8.27 -15.46 23.76
C ARG A 569 -8.49 -14.67 25.06
N PHE A 570 -8.81 -13.37 24.97
CA PHE A 570 -9.08 -12.53 26.13
C PHE A 570 -10.50 -12.64 26.66
N SER A 571 -11.46 -13.09 25.85
CA SER A 571 -12.81 -13.39 26.33
C SER A 571 -12.88 -14.65 27.21
N GLU A 572 -11.83 -15.49 27.17
CA GLU A 572 -11.79 -16.82 27.81
C GLU A 572 -12.94 -17.74 27.38
N ALA A 573 -13.62 -17.43 26.27
CA ALA A 573 -14.82 -18.14 25.83
C ALA A 573 -14.57 -19.62 25.47
N VAL A 574 -13.33 -19.96 25.07
CA VAL A 574 -12.94 -21.31 24.64
C VAL A 574 -12.17 -22.03 25.74
N PHE A 575 -11.22 -21.34 26.37
CA PHE A 575 -10.41 -21.82 27.48
C PHE A 575 -9.79 -20.64 28.25
N ASP A 576 -9.45 -20.88 29.51
CA ASP A 576 -8.92 -19.88 30.44
C ASP A 576 -7.61 -19.21 29.95
N ILE A 577 -7.34 -17.96 30.38
CA ILE A 577 -6.17 -17.19 29.95
C ILE A 577 -4.83 -17.85 30.32
N ASP A 578 -4.82 -18.71 31.33
CA ASP A 578 -3.64 -19.39 31.86
C ASP A 578 -3.32 -20.73 31.16
N VAL A 579 -4.25 -21.26 30.34
CA VAL A 579 -4.00 -22.45 29.52
C VAL A 579 -2.79 -22.21 28.61
N VAL A 580 -1.80 -23.09 28.73
CA VAL A 580 -0.58 -23.06 27.93
C VAL A 580 -0.92 -23.49 26.50
N VAL A 581 -0.83 -22.59 25.53
CA VAL A 581 -1.08 -22.95 24.12
C VAL A 581 0.15 -23.59 23.49
N VAL A 582 1.33 -23.03 23.72
CA VAL A 582 2.61 -23.54 23.17
C VAL A 582 3.37 -24.26 24.28
N PRO A 583 3.47 -25.60 24.24
CA PRO A 583 4.26 -26.35 25.22
C PRO A 583 5.72 -25.87 25.23
N ASP A 584 6.29 -25.84 26.42
CA ASP A 584 7.71 -25.53 26.67
C ASP A 584 8.25 -24.21 26.13
N ALA A 585 7.38 -23.28 25.72
CA ALA A 585 7.78 -21.95 25.30
C ALA A 585 7.95 -21.01 26.51
N ARG A 586 9.06 -20.28 26.52
CA ARG A 586 9.30 -19.19 27.49
C ARG A 586 8.33 -18.04 27.32
N SER A 587 7.77 -17.85 26.12
CA SER A 587 6.77 -16.83 25.82
C SER A 587 5.50 -16.93 26.66
N ASN A 588 5.21 -18.11 27.22
CA ASN A 588 4.09 -18.31 28.16
C ASN A 588 4.17 -17.36 29.38
N ARG A 589 5.37 -16.91 29.75
CA ARG A 589 5.61 -15.97 30.86
C ARG A 589 5.45 -14.49 30.46
N TRP A 590 5.19 -14.18 29.19
CA TRP A 590 5.11 -12.80 28.69
C TRP A 590 3.65 -12.29 28.66
N SER A 591 2.96 -12.35 29.79
CA SER A 591 1.51 -12.06 29.89
C SER A 591 1.08 -10.69 29.34
N LYS A 592 1.97 -9.69 29.37
CA LYS A 592 1.72 -8.33 28.85
C LYS A 592 2.21 -8.09 27.42
N SER A 593 2.79 -9.10 26.76
CA SER A 593 3.36 -8.94 25.43
C SER A 593 2.38 -9.43 24.37
N TRP A 594 2.06 -8.58 23.40
CA TRP A 594 1.30 -8.99 22.20
C TRP A 594 1.96 -10.18 21.49
N LYS A 595 3.30 -10.23 21.52
CA LYS A 595 4.12 -11.25 20.87
C LYS A 595 3.86 -12.65 21.43
N LYS A 596 3.50 -12.79 22.71
CA LYS A 596 3.07 -14.07 23.29
C LYS A 596 1.93 -14.65 22.45
N TYR A 597 0.87 -13.89 22.29
CA TYR A 597 -0.35 -14.34 21.62
C TYR A 597 -0.14 -14.54 20.12
N PHE A 598 0.73 -13.75 19.48
CA PHE A 598 1.08 -14.00 18.08
C PHE A 598 1.88 -15.30 17.93
N ILE A 599 2.79 -15.61 18.86
CA ILE A 599 3.49 -16.91 18.91
C ILE A 599 2.50 -18.08 19.07
N GLU A 600 1.46 -17.91 19.90
CA GLU A 600 0.39 -18.91 20.04
C GLU A 600 -0.31 -19.16 18.71
N LEU A 601 -0.73 -18.09 18.01
CA LEU A 601 -1.35 -18.19 16.68
C LEU A 601 -0.41 -18.84 15.65
N ALA A 602 0.84 -18.39 15.57
CA ALA A 602 1.82 -18.92 14.63
C ALA A 602 2.13 -20.40 14.87
N TYR A 603 2.14 -20.84 16.13
CA TYR A 603 2.28 -22.25 16.49
C TYR A 603 1.10 -23.08 16.01
N LEU A 604 -0.14 -22.65 16.31
CA LEU A 604 -1.35 -23.39 15.98
C LEU A 604 -1.55 -23.53 14.46
N ARG A 605 -1.18 -22.49 13.69
CA ARG A 605 -1.33 -22.48 12.23
C ARG A 605 -0.12 -23.04 11.48
N GLY A 606 1.02 -23.21 12.13
CA GLY A 606 2.29 -23.46 11.44
C GLY A 606 2.73 -22.26 10.58
N TYR A 607 2.37 -21.04 10.98
CA TYR A 607 2.74 -19.82 10.26
C TYR A 607 4.22 -19.49 10.45
N VAL A 608 4.82 -18.95 9.40
CA VAL A 608 6.23 -18.58 9.34
C VAL A 608 6.44 -17.18 8.76
N MET A 609 7.51 -16.51 9.17
CA MET A 609 7.97 -15.22 8.66
C MET A 609 9.31 -15.41 7.95
N VAL A 610 9.54 -14.66 6.87
CA VAL A 610 10.85 -14.65 6.20
C VAL A 610 11.81 -13.75 6.98
N TYR A 611 13.02 -14.25 7.19
CA TYR A 611 14.11 -13.57 7.87
C TYR A 611 15.33 -13.38 6.96
N PRO A 612 16.00 -12.21 7.03
CA PRO A 612 17.30 -12.03 6.39
C PRO A 612 18.34 -12.96 7.03
N ASN A 613 19.36 -13.32 6.24
CA ASN A 613 20.44 -14.20 6.67
C ASN A 613 21.78 -13.76 6.10
N TYR A 614 22.10 -12.47 6.13
CA TYR A 614 23.36 -11.95 5.60
C TYR A 614 24.53 -12.25 6.54
N ASP A 615 25.73 -12.12 5.99
CA ASP A 615 26.96 -12.34 6.76
C ASP A 615 27.09 -11.32 7.90
N ASN A 616 27.72 -11.74 9.01
CA ASN A 616 27.89 -10.92 10.22
C ASN A 616 26.59 -10.29 10.78
N PHE A 617 25.44 -10.93 10.54
CA PHE A 617 24.11 -10.45 10.96
C PHE A 617 23.70 -9.11 10.34
N VAL A 618 24.27 -8.72 9.19
CA VAL A 618 23.82 -7.52 8.48
C VAL A 618 22.31 -7.59 8.25
N SER A 619 21.61 -6.54 8.67
CA SER A 619 20.14 -6.50 8.73
C SER A 619 19.60 -5.20 8.15
N PHE A 620 18.28 -5.13 8.03
CA PHE A 620 17.53 -3.96 7.56
C PHE A 620 16.91 -3.15 8.68
N SER A 621 16.97 -3.65 9.91
CA SER A 621 16.70 -2.90 11.14
C SER A 621 17.64 -3.35 12.25
N THR A 622 17.81 -2.50 13.25
CA THR A 622 18.59 -2.79 14.47
C THR A 622 17.85 -2.22 15.67
N ASN A 623 17.91 -2.91 16.81
CA ASN A 623 17.27 -2.47 18.05
C ASN A 623 18.35 -1.92 19.00
N HIS A 624 18.15 -0.70 19.50
CA HIS A 624 19.12 -0.02 20.36
C HIS A 624 18.98 -0.37 21.84
N LEU A 625 17.98 -1.18 22.19
CA LEU A 625 17.63 -1.62 23.53
C LEU A 625 17.50 -0.44 24.49
N GLU A 626 16.73 0.57 24.11
CA GLU A 626 16.55 1.76 24.93
C GLU A 626 15.86 1.41 26.26
N ALA A 627 16.21 2.15 27.33
CA ALA A 627 15.55 1.98 28.62
C ALA A 627 14.03 2.15 28.48
N GLY A 628 13.25 1.31 29.17
CA GLY A 628 11.80 1.27 28.98
C GLY A 628 11.13 0.11 29.72
N SER A 629 9.95 -0.31 29.26
CA SER A 629 9.16 -1.38 29.89
C SER A 629 9.92 -2.71 30.05
N HIS A 630 10.87 -2.99 29.16
CA HIS A 630 11.67 -4.22 29.12
C HIS A 630 13.06 -4.13 29.77
N VAL A 631 13.52 -2.93 30.15
CA VAL A 631 14.87 -2.70 30.70
C VAL A 631 14.76 -1.74 31.90
N LYS A 632 14.74 -2.29 33.12
CA LYS A 632 14.78 -1.54 34.38
C LYS A 632 15.94 -2.04 35.25
N ASP A 633 16.61 -1.11 35.93
CA ASP A 633 17.63 -1.33 36.99
C ASP A 633 18.70 -2.40 36.68
N ILE A 634 19.60 -2.10 35.73
CA ILE A 634 20.82 -2.88 35.52
C ILE A 634 22.05 -1.97 35.47
N SER A 635 23.21 -2.51 35.88
CA SER A 635 24.48 -1.77 35.82
C SER A 635 24.80 -1.33 34.38
N ARG A 636 25.56 -0.24 34.22
CA ARG A 636 25.96 0.27 32.89
C ARG A 636 26.67 -0.81 32.05
N GLU A 637 27.50 -1.63 32.68
CA GLU A 637 28.21 -2.74 32.02
C GLU A 637 27.25 -3.83 31.56
N SER A 638 26.28 -4.23 32.41
CA SER A 638 25.26 -5.23 32.04
C SER A 638 24.33 -4.72 30.94
N TYR A 639 24.00 -3.41 30.96
CA TYR A 639 23.25 -2.76 29.88
C TYR A 639 24.03 -2.79 28.57
N ALA A 640 25.31 -2.42 28.59
CA ALA A 640 26.15 -2.44 27.40
C ALA A 640 26.27 -3.85 26.79
N GLN A 641 26.47 -4.87 27.63
CA GLN A 641 26.52 -6.28 27.21
C GLN A 641 25.20 -6.74 26.60
N LYS A 642 24.06 -6.43 27.25
CA LYS A 642 22.74 -6.76 26.68
C LYS A 642 22.52 -6.07 25.36
N ARG A 643 22.84 -4.78 25.25
CA ARG A 643 22.67 -3.98 24.04
C ARG A 643 23.41 -4.59 22.84
N GLU A 644 24.58 -5.18 23.06
CA GLU A 644 25.35 -5.87 22.01
C GLU A 644 24.67 -7.15 21.51
N MET A 645 23.82 -7.79 22.33
CA MET A 645 23.03 -8.96 21.91
C MET A 645 21.90 -8.59 20.95
N PHE A 646 21.39 -7.35 20.99
CA PHE A 646 20.28 -6.88 20.15
C PHE A 646 20.77 -6.10 18.94
N ARG A 647 21.85 -5.34 19.08
CA ARG A 647 22.39 -4.56 17.96
C ARG A 647 22.98 -5.46 16.89
N VAL A 648 22.62 -5.16 15.66
CA VAL A 648 23.13 -5.76 14.44
C VAL A 648 23.58 -4.65 13.49
N PRO A 649 24.59 -4.90 12.64
CA PRO A 649 24.99 -3.92 11.63
C PRO A 649 23.85 -3.72 10.62
N LEU A 650 23.57 -2.46 10.28
CA LEU A 650 22.61 -2.12 9.24
C LEU A 650 23.27 -2.22 7.86
N MET A 651 22.53 -2.69 6.87
CA MET A 651 22.99 -2.66 5.48
C MET A 651 23.11 -1.21 5.01
N GLY A 652 24.33 -0.75 4.75
CA GLY A 652 24.61 0.62 4.29
C GLY A 652 24.49 0.81 2.77
N LEU A 653 24.81 2.02 2.33
CA LEU A 653 24.94 2.38 0.91
C LEU A 653 26.42 2.38 0.44
N ASP A 654 27.33 1.82 1.24
CA ASP A 654 28.76 1.85 0.95
C ASP A 654 29.09 0.93 -0.24
N GLY A 655 29.20 1.53 -1.43
CA GLY A 655 29.52 0.82 -2.68
C GLY A 655 28.28 0.33 -3.45
N ALA A 656 28.43 -0.79 -4.18
CA ALA A 656 27.28 -1.43 -4.82
C ALA A 656 26.35 -2.02 -3.74
N THR A 657 25.04 -1.85 -3.92
CA THR A 657 24.02 -2.45 -3.02
C THR A 657 24.25 -3.96 -2.88
N ARG A 658 24.10 -4.44 -1.64
CA ARG A 658 24.42 -5.82 -1.24
C ARG A 658 23.16 -6.66 -1.05
N LEU A 659 22.00 -6.16 -1.47
CA LEU A 659 20.73 -6.88 -1.41
C LEU A 659 20.81 -8.23 -2.14
N LEU A 660 21.61 -8.32 -3.20
CA LEU A 660 21.84 -9.55 -3.96
C LEU A 660 23.05 -10.37 -3.51
N ASP A 661 23.64 -10.11 -2.34
CA ASP A 661 24.63 -11.00 -1.67
C ASP A 661 23.95 -12.27 -1.12
N LEU A 662 23.07 -12.86 -1.93
CA LEU A 662 22.30 -14.07 -1.68
C LEU A 662 22.84 -15.19 -2.58
N PRO A 663 22.63 -16.47 -2.21
CA PRO A 663 22.86 -17.58 -3.14
C PRO A 663 22.17 -17.32 -4.47
N ARG A 664 22.89 -17.55 -5.58
CA ARG A 664 22.41 -17.31 -6.96
C ARG A 664 21.99 -15.84 -7.24
N GLY A 665 22.30 -14.91 -6.35
CA GLY A 665 21.95 -13.49 -6.49
C GLY A 665 20.45 -13.23 -6.60
N ALA A 666 19.61 -14.02 -5.96
CA ALA A 666 18.16 -13.82 -5.96
C ALA A 666 17.52 -14.43 -4.72
N LEU A 667 16.30 -13.98 -4.38
CA LEU A 667 15.44 -14.72 -3.46
C LEU A 667 15.08 -16.08 -4.07
N PRO A 668 15.26 -17.20 -3.35
CA PRO A 668 14.90 -18.54 -3.81
C PRO A 668 13.37 -18.70 -3.88
N ALA A 669 12.90 -19.78 -4.49
CA ALA A 669 11.49 -20.15 -4.41
C ALA A 669 11.09 -20.40 -2.95
N PHE A 670 9.82 -20.18 -2.62
CA PHE A 670 9.38 -20.25 -1.22
C PHE A 670 9.60 -21.63 -0.60
N GLY A 671 9.35 -22.70 -1.37
CA GLY A 671 9.58 -24.08 -0.92
C GLY A 671 11.05 -24.45 -0.71
N ASP A 672 11.99 -23.67 -1.24
CA ASP A 672 13.44 -23.90 -1.10
C ASP A 672 14.02 -23.19 0.14
N LEU A 673 13.23 -22.35 0.82
CA LEU A 673 13.67 -21.65 2.02
C LEU A 673 13.78 -22.64 3.19
N PRO A 674 14.93 -22.71 3.90
CA PRO A 674 15.05 -23.52 5.09
C PRO A 674 14.14 -22.98 6.19
N VAL A 675 13.59 -23.89 7.02
CA VAL A 675 12.58 -23.55 8.03
C VAL A 675 13.12 -23.84 9.43
N LEU A 676 12.86 -22.93 10.35
CA LEU A 676 13.10 -23.09 11.78
C LEU A 676 11.78 -23.09 12.55
N ASP A 677 11.68 -23.97 13.55
CA ASP A 677 10.61 -23.94 14.53
C ASP A 677 10.74 -22.76 15.51
N LEU A 678 9.81 -22.67 16.45
CA LEU A 678 9.84 -21.65 17.51
C LEU A 678 11.09 -21.72 18.40
N PHE A 679 11.85 -22.81 18.43
CA PHE A 679 13.01 -23.00 19.30
C PHE A 679 14.35 -22.87 18.56
N GLY A 680 14.30 -22.49 17.27
CA GLY A 680 15.46 -22.32 16.41
C GLY A 680 16.07 -23.65 15.96
N GLN A 681 15.26 -24.71 15.89
CA GLN A 681 15.65 -26.01 15.32
C GLN A 681 15.13 -26.15 13.89
N PRO A 682 15.88 -26.80 12.98
CA PRO A 682 15.40 -27.10 11.64
C PRO A 682 14.09 -27.89 11.66
N ALA A 683 13.16 -27.47 10.80
CA ALA A 683 11.83 -28.08 10.66
C ALA A 683 11.39 -28.09 9.19
N SER A 684 10.18 -28.59 8.92
CA SER A 684 9.51 -28.45 7.62
C SER A 684 8.14 -27.81 7.83
N LEU A 685 7.61 -27.10 6.82
CA LEU A 685 6.28 -26.49 6.92
C LEU A 685 5.20 -27.53 7.26
N GLU A 686 5.30 -28.73 6.68
CA GLU A 686 4.39 -29.84 6.97
C GLU A 686 4.46 -30.26 8.45
N SER A 687 5.67 -30.35 9.02
CA SER A 687 5.82 -30.73 10.43
C SER A 687 5.23 -29.67 11.37
N LEU A 688 5.42 -28.39 11.05
CA LEU A 688 4.87 -27.26 11.81
C LEU A 688 3.34 -27.25 11.78
N ILE A 689 2.73 -27.38 10.58
CA ILE A 689 1.27 -27.44 10.42
C ILE A 689 0.70 -28.64 11.17
N ARG A 690 1.33 -29.81 11.06
CA ARG A 690 0.89 -31.03 11.76
C ARG A 690 0.95 -30.87 13.27
N LEU A 691 2.01 -30.26 13.81
CA LEU A 691 2.13 -29.98 15.24
C LEU A 691 1.06 -29.00 15.72
N GLY A 692 0.80 -27.93 14.96
CA GLY A 692 -0.25 -26.96 15.25
C GLY A 692 -1.65 -27.60 15.29
N LYS A 693 -2.00 -28.38 14.27
CA LYS A 693 -3.28 -29.14 14.22
C LYS A 693 -3.42 -30.12 15.37
N LYS A 694 -2.34 -30.85 15.70
CA LYS A 694 -2.34 -31.74 16.87
C LYS A 694 -2.63 -30.95 18.13
N ARG A 695 -1.92 -29.84 18.37
CA ARG A 695 -2.14 -29.02 19.56
C ARG A 695 -3.56 -28.45 19.63
N GLN A 696 -4.09 -28.01 18.49
CA GLN A 696 -5.46 -27.54 18.38
C GLN A 696 -6.48 -28.59 18.85
N SER A 697 -6.33 -29.85 18.41
CA SER A 697 -7.19 -30.96 18.83
C SER A 697 -7.10 -31.29 20.33
N GLU A 698 -5.96 -31.03 20.96
CA GLU A 698 -5.78 -31.18 22.41
C GLU A 698 -6.45 -30.04 23.19
N LEU A 699 -6.42 -28.82 22.65
CA LEU A 699 -7.04 -27.64 23.27
C LEU A 699 -8.56 -27.63 23.11
N VAL A 700 -9.08 -28.09 21.97
CA VAL A 700 -10.52 -28.09 21.65
C VAL A 700 -10.95 -29.44 21.05
N PRO A 701 -11.11 -30.50 21.87
CA PRO A 701 -11.36 -31.86 21.38
C PRO A 701 -12.68 -32.06 20.63
N THR A 702 -13.65 -31.17 20.82
CA THR A 702 -14.99 -31.23 20.21
C THR A 702 -15.07 -30.58 18.83
N CYS A 703 -13.94 -30.11 18.30
CA CYS A 703 -13.87 -29.50 16.99
C CYS A 703 -13.73 -30.54 15.88
N GLU A 704 -14.74 -30.67 15.02
CA GLU A 704 -14.61 -31.41 13.76
C GLU A 704 -13.83 -30.53 12.77
N LEU A 705 -12.54 -30.81 12.61
CA LEU A 705 -11.67 -30.13 11.65
C LEU A 705 -12.15 -30.44 10.22
N SER A 706 -12.32 -29.41 9.38
CA SER A 706 -12.52 -29.63 7.94
C SER A 706 -11.27 -30.31 7.37
N SER A 707 -11.46 -31.41 6.63
CA SER A 707 -10.39 -32.17 5.98
C SER A 707 -9.71 -31.42 4.82
N GLU A 708 -10.15 -30.20 4.51
CA GLU A 708 -9.58 -29.40 3.43
C GLU A 708 -8.22 -28.84 3.81
N ASN A 709 -7.21 -29.10 2.97
CA ASN A 709 -5.85 -28.59 3.13
C ASN A 709 -5.72 -27.08 2.83
N HIS A 710 -6.82 -26.38 2.51
CA HIS A 710 -6.83 -24.95 2.27
C HIS A 710 -6.97 -24.19 3.59
N ILE A 711 -5.84 -23.76 4.15
CA ILE A 711 -5.82 -22.85 5.31
C ILE A 711 -6.36 -21.49 4.86
N ARG A 712 -7.66 -21.24 5.06
CA ARG A 712 -8.21 -19.89 5.05
C ARG A 712 -7.83 -19.22 6.38
N PRO A 713 -7.29 -18.00 6.39
CA PRO A 713 -7.01 -17.25 7.62
C PRO A 713 -8.34 -16.84 8.30
N ASP A 714 -8.98 -17.77 8.99
CA ASP A 714 -10.18 -17.54 9.78
C ASP A 714 -10.03 -18.18 11.16
N PHE A 715 -9.97 -17.35 12.21
CA PHE A 715 -9.81 -17.78 13.59
C PHE A 715 -10.90 -18.78 14.04
N ARG A 716 -12.08 -18.76 13.42
CA ARG A 716 -13.18 -19.70 13.70
C ARG A 716 -12.77 -21.13 13.43
N ASP A 717 -11.85 -21.36 12.50
CA ASP A 717 -11.30 -22.69 12.21
C ASP A 717 -10.33 -23.16 13.30
N ILE A 718 -9.68 -22.24 14.04
CA ILE A 718 -8.74 -22.58 15.12
C ILE A 718 -9.49 -22.96 16.39
N LEU A 719 -10.50 -22.17 16.74
CA LEU A 719 -11.14 -22.23 18.06
C LEU A 719 -12.62 -22.67 18.00
N CYS A 720 -13.12 -22.99 16.80
CA CYS A 720 -14.43 -23.60 16.60
C CYS A 720 -15.57 -22.69 17.09
N ALA A 721 -15.33 -21.38 17.00
CA ALA A 721 -16.15 -20.31 17.54
C ALA A 721 -17.47 -20.10 16.78
N SER A 722 -17.71 -20.80 15.66
CA SER A 722 -18.99 -20.78 14.93
C SER A 722 -20.17 -21.38 15.71
N ARG A 723 -19.91 -21.98 16.88
CA ARG A 723 -20.94 -22.50 17.81
C ARG A 723 -21.16 -21.65 19.06
N MET A 724 -20.49 -20.51 19.19
CA MET A 724 -20.64 -19.62 20.33
C MET A 724 -21.65 -18.53 19.98
N LYS A 725 -22.76 -18.49 20.75
CA LYS A 725 -23.91 -17.61 20.59
C LYS A 725 -23.58 -16.13 20.75
#